data_AF-D5MLN5-F1
#
_entry.id   AF-D5MLN5-F1
#
_cell.length_a   1.000
_cell.length_b   1.000
_cell.length_c   1.000
_cell.angle_alpha   90.00
_cell.angle_beta   90.00
_cell.angle_gamma   90.00
#
_symmetry.space_group_name_H-M   'P 1'
#
loop_
_entity.id
_entity.type
_entity.pdbx_description
1 polymer ?
#
loop_
_entity_poly.entity_id
_entity_poly.type
_entity_poly.pdbx_seq_one_letter_code
_entity_poly.pdbx_strand_id
1 'polypeptide(L)'
;MNNSATECYLGPLLTDPSRIRREAVRRRKLFDEKSVSADTIPDHEAKGWQVDRKLKRLTKVRREKEIDERLENRLWMLLCKLGYPEISDGRNFSVLIERKGAEPLRKQIDVFGKDDETIIVAECKASEKLTRRSLQKDIEEFANLKGSISNAVRKHYGSDVKLKIIWLLVTENIIWSAPDKQRALGQNIRIITERELRYYVQIADHLGKAARYQFLAEFLKDQQIPELSGKVVPAIKGKLGGKPFYCFITTPRHLLKISFVNHRSLNDPEGAPTYQRLVSRSRLRDIGEFIKTGGYFPNNLIINFTRAVRFDKVTQNEVANVTFGNLYLPDRYRSAWIIDGQHRLYGFSPIHDKYLDQNVIVVAFEMLPKAEEANLFVTINHEQKSVPKHLLDDLEGELKWGSSIPSERIGAISARLINCLNADLGEPFYNRITQQGMPSTNKTCLTIPALKEALRRSGLLGRALLNNSNYELGALCGCTDSETLDRARSAINQYFGFIRNANLSEWENGRDGYLCTNVAVQAYIMLMGALVKYWEANTAADAREMTVEDVMIGIEEYMKSIEDFLESSTPSQIKAAFQVPFGSGGPPEYYYRLCRMIKTKYSDFQPEGLQQWEEEQSEERIQEADSKLKDTVSEMRKFIFDVFRAIHGEDKGAYWDKGVPDKALKADAYKRSLDYEVEERLPLETYLEVVEMKKIVENRQNWPLFKTVFNIPEPGEKGLAKNLKWMNRINELRRIPAHPARERHYKVEDFEYIDFIYDELMTRLKEAQENPVLEANPDAEDEDA
;
A
#
# COMPACT_ATOMS: atom_id res chain seq x y z
N MET A 1 -44.46 -26.40 46.38
CA MET A 1 -44.91 -25.57 45.23
C MET A 1 -44.24 -24.21 45.34
N ASN A 2 -43.84 -23.66 44.18
CA ASN A 2 -43.22 -22.35 43.92
C ASN A 2 -41.73 -22.18 44.25
N ASN A 3 -40.88 -22.86 43.48
CA ASN A 3 -39.58 -22.28 43.08
C ASN A 3 -39.87 -21.21 42.03
N SER A 4 -39.72 -19.93 42.38
CA SER A 4 -39.79 -18.83 41.42
C SER A 4 -38.61 -18.94 40.45
N ALA A 5 -38.87 -19.34 39.21
CA ALA A 5 -37.91 -19.16 38.12
C ALA A 5 -37.66 -17.65 37.98
N THR A 6 -36.45 -17.19 38.29
CA THR A 6 -36.00 -15.83 37.96
C THR A 6 -36.21 -15.62 36.47
N GLU A 7 -37.11 -14.71 36.09
CA GLU A 7 -37.36 -14.38 34.69
C GLU A 7 -36.08 -13.88 34.03
N CYS A 8 -35.54 -14.67 33.11
CA CYS A 8 -34.30 -14.36 32.43
C CYS A 8 -34.55 -13.29 31.34
N TYR A 9 -34.39 -12.00 31.70
CA TYR A 9 -34.62 -10.87 30.80
C TYR A 9 -33.70 -10.83 29.57
N LEU A 10 -32.48 -11.36 29.69
CA LEU A 10 -31.47 -11.43 28.62
C LEU A 10 -30.93 -12.86 28.53
N GLY A 11 -30.95 -13.47 27.34
CA GLY A 11 -30.28 -14.76 27.17
C GLY A 11 -30.57 -15.49 25.86
N PRO A 12 -29.80 -16.55 25.56
CA PRO A 12 -28.68 -17.09 26.35
C PRO A 12 -27.38 -16.26 26.22
N LEU A 13 -26.57 -16.23 27.28
CA LEU A 13 -25.32 -15.48 27.38
C LEU A 13 -24.15 -16.41 27.72
N LEU A 14 -22.98 -16.13 27.15
CA LEU A 14 -21.70 -16.77 27.49
C LEU A 14 -20.90 -15.86 28.42
N THR A 15 -20.60 -16.38 29.62
CA THR A 15 -19.79 -15.71 30.64
C THR A 15 -18.51 -16.47 30.98
N ASP A 16 -18.42 -17.76 30.65
CA ASP A 16 -17.21 -18.56 30.87
C ASP A 16 -16.16 -18.33 29.76
N PRO A 17 -14.93 -17.85 30.08
CA PRO A 17 -13.87 -17.61 29.11
C PRO A 17 -13.46 -18.85 28.30
N SER A 18 -13.65 -20.07 28.83
CA SER A 18 -13.35 -21.29 28.08
C SER A 18 -14.39 -21.55 26.98
N ARG A 19 -15.68 -21.34 27.27
CA ARG A 19 -16.78 -21.45 26.31
C ARG A 19 -16.71 -20.36 25.25
N ILE A 20 -16.45 -19.10 25.64
CA ILE A 20 -16.28 -17.98 24.69
C ILE A 20 -15.16 -18.31 23.68
N ARG A 21 -14.01 -18.82 24.14
CA ARG A 21 -12.91 -19.22 23.23
C ARG A 21 -13.29 -20.35 22.27
N ARG A 22 -14.01 -21.37 22.75
CA ARG A 22 -14.48 -22.48 21.89
C ARG A 22 -15.46 -21.98 20.83
N GLU A 23 -16.40 -21.12 21.22
CA GLU A 23 -17.38 -20.55 20.30
C GLU A 23 -16.70 -19.62 19.27
N ALA A 24 -15.69 -18.83 19.68
CA ALA A 24 -14.88 -18.04 18.75
C ALA A 24 -14.18 -18.88 17.68
N VAL A 25 -13.64 -20.05 18.04
CA VAL A 25 -13.01 -20.97 17.08
C VAL A 25 -14.03 -21.51 16.07
N ARG A 26 -15.26 -21.81 16.53
CA ARG A 26 -16.35 -22.26 15.66
C ARG A 26 -16.82 -21.16 14.71
N ARG A 27 -17.04 -19.96 15.23
CA ARG A 27 -17.53 -18.79 14.46
C ARG A 27 -16.52 -18.27 13.44
N ARG A 28 -15.22 -18.45 13.68
CA ARG A 28 -14.15 -18.08 12.74
C ARG A 28 -14.22 -18.82 11.40
N LYS A 29 -14.77 -20.04 11.37
CA LYS A 29 -14.85 -20.84 10.15
C LYS A 29 -15.87 -20.25 9.17
N LEU A 30 -15.50 -20.14 7.90
CA LEU A 30 -16.39 -19.74 6.81
C LEU A 30 -17.47 -20.79 6.49
N PHE A 31 -17.15 -22.04 6.80
CA PHE A 31 -18.02 -23.18 6.52
C PHE A 31 -18.51 -23.82 7.82
N ASP A 32 -19.76 -24.24 7.83
CA ASP A 32 -20.21 -25.31 8.70
C ASP A 32 -19.64 -26.64 8.20
N GLU A 33 -19.23 -27.51 9.11
CA GLU A 33 -18.62 -28.80 8.79
C GLU A 33 -19.26 -29.90 9.64
N LYS A 34 -19.54 -31.06 9.03
CA LYS A 34 -19.91 -32.28 9.76
C LYS A 34 -19.47 -33.53 9.02
N SER A 35 -19.40 -34.64 9.74
CA SER A 35 -19.13 -35.96 9.18
C SER A 35 -20.43 -36.74 9.07
N VAL A 36 -20.69 -37.29 7.88
CA VAL A 36 -21.91 -38.04 7.56
C VAL A 36 -21.56 -39.37 6.91
N SER A 37 -22.47 -40.33 6.96
CA SER A 37 -22.29 -41.61 6.27
C SER A 37 -22.48 -41.43 4.76
N ALA A 38 -21.82 -42.27 3.95
CA ALA A 38 -21.75 -42.11 2.49
C ALA A 38 -23.12 -42.22 1.80
N ASP A 39 -24.01 -43.04 2.34
CA ASP A 39 -25.40 -43.22 1.93
C ASP A 39 -26.25 -41.96 2.10
N THR A 40 -25.92 -41.10 3.07
CA THR A 40 -26.66 -39.85 3.34
C THR A 40 -26.14 -38.63 2.58
N ILE A 41 -25.10 -38.77 1.73
CA ILE A 41 -24.51 -37.64 0.98
C ILE A 41 -25.55 -36.94 0.09
N PRO A 42 -26.38 -37.65 -0.71
CA PRO A 42 -27.36 -36.99 -1.58
C PRO A 42 -28.34 -36.10 -0.81
N ASP A 43 -28.81 -36.54 0.37
CA ASP A 43 -29.70 -35.77 1.24
C ASP A 43 -29.04 -34.48 1.78
N HIS A 44 -27.73 -34.50 1.94
CA HIS A 44 -26.95 -33.37 2.40
C HIS A 44 -26.63 -32.40 1.27
N GLU A 45 -26.31 -32.91 0.07
CA GLU A 45 -26.14 -32.10 -1.15
C GLU A 45 -27.43 -31.36 -1.50
N ALA A 46 -28.59 -32.01 -1.36
CA ALA A 46 -29.90 -31.37 -1.51
C ALA A 46 -30.15 -30.21 -0.52
N LYS A 47 -29.42 -30.16 0.60
CA LYS A 47 -29.47 -29.09 1.62
C LYS A 47 -28.32 -28.08 1.47
N GLY A 48 -27.63 -28.09 0.33
CA GLY A 48 -26.54 -27.17 0.00
C GLY A 48 -25.17 -27.55 0.58
N TRP A 49 -25.01 -28.75 1.14
CA TRP A 49 -23.71 -29.23 1.60
C TRP A 49 -22.88 -29.75 0.43
N GLN A 50 -21.56 -29.58 0.50
CA GLN A 50 -20.61 -30.06 -0.51
C GLN A 50 -19.63 -31.03 0.14
N VAL A 51 -19.19 -32.04 -0.61
CA VAL A 51 -18.15 -32.96 -0.15
C VAL A 51 -16.82 -32.22 -0.01
N ASP A 52 -16.26 -32.20 1.20
CA ASP A 52 -14.95 -31.63 1.50
C ASP A 52 -13.85 -32.70 1.41
N ARG A 53 -14.06 -33.84 2.09
CA ARG A 53 -13.08 -34.94 2.13
C ARG A 53 -13.74 -36.27 2.46
N LYS A 54 -13.39 -37.33 1.73
CA LYS A 54 -13.76 -38.71 2.06
C LYS A 54 -12.79 -39.31 3.09
N LEU A 55 -13.30 -39.87 4.18
CA LEU A 55 -12.53 -40.61 5.20
C LEU A 55 -12.83 -42.12 5.10
N LYS A 56 -12.09 -42.96 5.83
CA LYS A 56 -12.23 -44.44 5.76
C LYS A 56 -13.65 -44.97 5.99
N ARG A 57 -14.46 -44.31 6.82
CA ARG A 57 -15.83 -44.76 7.17
C ARG A 57 -16.90 -43.68 7.04
N LEU A 58 -16.51 -42.41 6.91
CA LEU A 58 -17.40 -41.26 6.90
C LEU A 58 -16.94 -40.28 5.82
N THR A 59 -17.84 -39.44 5.33
CA THR A 59 -17.50 -38.33 4.45
C THR A 59 -17.68 -37.02 5.21
N LYS A 60 -16.64 -36.18 5.19
CA LYS A 60 -16.74 -34.81 5.72
C LYS A 60 -17.39 -33.95 4.65
N VAL A 61 -18.49 -33.32 5.02
CA VAL A 61 -19.23 -32.36 4.20
C VAL A 61 -19.11 -30.97 4.81
N ARG A 62 -19.16 -29.94 3.96
CA ARG A 62 -19.10 -28.54 4.35
C ARG A 62 -20.19 -27.73 3.66
N ARG A 63 -20.67 -26.67 4.30
CA ARG A 63 -21.61 -25.70 3.69
C ARG A 63 -21.16 -24.30 4.06
N GLU A 64 -21.11 -23.39 3.09
CA GLU A 64 -20.75 -22.00 3.38
C GLU A 64 -21.82 -21.38 4.27
N LYS A 65 -21.39 -20.59 5.26
CA LYS A 65 -22.33 -19.85 6.12
C LYS A 65 -22.95 -18.71 5.33
N GLU A 66 -24.23 -18.45 5.62
CA GLU A 66 -24.96 -17.32 5.09
C GLU A 66 -24.25 -15.99 5.40
N ILE A 67 -24.39 -15.00 4.52
CA ILE A 67 -23.63 -13.75 4.61
C ILE A 67 -23.99 -12.94 5.86
N ASP A 68 -25.25 -12.96 6.28
CA ASP A 68 -25.72 -12.35 7.53
C ASP A 68 -25.05 -13.00 8.75
N GLU A 69 -25.03 -14.32 8.82
CA GLU A 69 -24.35 -15.07 9.89
C GLU A 69 -22.85 -14.77 9.92
N ARG A 70 -22.21 -14.64 8.76
CA ARG A 70 -20.79 -14.28 8.69
C ARG A 70 -20.53 -12.88 9.24
N LEU A 71 -21.40 -11.90 8.92
CA LEU A 71 -21.29 -10.54 9.43
C LEU A 71 -21.46 -10.51 10.97
N GLU A 72 -22.50 -11.18 11.47
CA GLU A 72 -22.74 -11.34 12.91
C GLU A 72 -21.53 -11.98 13.61
N ASN A 73 -21.00 -13.07 13.05
CA ASN A 73 -19.84 -13.77 13.58
C ASN A 73 -18.59 -12.88 13.62
N ARG A 74 -18.38 -12.03 12.61
CA ARG A 74 -17.26 -11.08 12.59
C ARG A 74 -17.36 -10.05 13.70
N LEU A 75 -18.55 -9.47 13.92
CA LEU A 75 -18.78 -8.52 15.00
C LEU A 75 -18.68 -9.19 16.37
N TRP A 76 -19.27 -10.38 16.53
CA TRP A 76 -19.18 -11.16 17.76
C TRP A 76 -17.71 -11.48 18.11
N MET A 77 -16.92 -11.92 17.13
CA MET A 77 -15.49 -12.17 17.33
C MET A 77 -14.71 -10.90 17.64
N LEU A 78 -15.10 -9.75 17.08
CA LEU A 78 -14.53 -8.45 17.47
C LEU A 78 -14.74 -8.22 18.97
N LEU A 79 -15.96 -8.36 19.49
CA LEU A 79 -16.23 -8.17 20.92
C LEU A 79 -15.39 -9.11 21.81
N CYS A 80 -15.16 -10.36 21.38
CA CYS A 80 -14.22 -11.25 22.07
C CYS A 80 -12.79 -10.72 22.09
N LYS A 81 -12.30 -10.17 20.98
CA LYS A 81 -10.95 -9.58 20.90
C LYS A 81 -10.84 -8.31 21.76
N LEU A 82 -11.91 -7.51 21.81
CA LEU A 82 -12.03 -6.35 22.71
C LEU A 82 -12.10 -6.77 24.19
N GLY A 83 -12.32 -8.05 24.49
CA GLY A 83 -12.26 -8.59 25.84
C GLY A 83 -13.55 -8.42 26.64
N TYR A 84 -14.70 -8.31 25.98
CA TYR A 84 -16.00 -8.32 26.66
C TYR A 84 -16.20 -9.66 27.40
N PRO A 85 -16.39 -9.65 28.74
CA PRO A 85 -16.50 -10.86 29.54
C PRO A 85 -17.83 -11.60 29.36
N GLU A 86 -18.87 -10.90 28.91
CA GLU A 86 -20.20 -11.44 28.71
C GLU A 86 -20.68 -11.13 27.28
N ILE A 87 -21.09 -12.14 26.52
CA ILE A 87 -21.45 -12.01 25.10
C ILE A 87 -22.60 -12.96 24.74
N SER A 88 -23.40 -12.64 23.71
CA SER A 88 -24.52 -13.49 23.25
C SER A 88 -24.08 -14.93 22.91
N ASP A 89 -24.87 -15.93 23.32
CA ASP A 89 -24.64 -17.33 22.95
C ASP A 89 -25.42 -17.70 21.67
N GLY A 90 -24.71 -18.03 20.60
CA GLY A 90 -25.32 -18.32 19.30
C GLY A 90 -26.11 -17.15 18.66
N ARG A 91 -26.96 -17.47 17.68
CA ARG A 91 -27.93 -16.54 17.06
C ARG A 91 -29.26 -16.48 17.83
N ASN A 92 -29.41 -17.27 18.90
CA ASN A 92 -30.67 -17.40 19.64
C ASN A 92 -30.80 -16.38 20.78
N PHE A 93 -29.84 -15.46 20.93
CA PHE A 93 -29.90 -14.43 21.96
C PHE A 93 -31.13 -13.56 21.76
N SER A 94 -31.89 -13.41 22.84
CA SER A 94 -33.14 -12.66 22.84
C SER A 94 -33.28 -11.84 24.11
N VAL A 95 -33.99 -10.73 23.98
CA VAL A 95 -34.34 -9.80 25.04
C VAL A 95 -35.83 -9.92 25.30
N LEU A 96 -36.21 -10.10 26.57
CA LEU A 96 -37.61 -10.06 27.00
C LEU A 96 -38.08 -8.60 27.00
N ILE A 97 -39.08 -8.32 26.17
CA ILE A 97 -39.71 -7.02 26.03
C ILE A 97 -41.09 -7.07 26.65
N GLU A 98 -41.27 -6.30 27.71
CA GLU A 98 -42.54 -6.11 28.36
C GLU A 98 -43.11 -4.75 27.97
N ARG A 99 -44.39 -4.74 27.57
CA ARG A 99 -45.14 -3.53 27.25
C ARG A 99 -46.38 -3.49 28.12
N LYS A 100 -46.74 -2.30 28.60
CA LYS A 100 -47.93 -2.13 29.44
C LYS A 100 -49.17 -2.53 28.64
N GLY A 101 -49.92 -3.53 29.13
CA GLY A 101 -51.16 -4.00 28.50
C GLY A 101 -50.97 -4.94 27.30
N ALA A 102 -49.77 -5.49 27.10
CA ALA A 102 -49.52 -6.52 26.09
C ALA A 102 -48.72 -7.68 26.67
N GLU A 103 -48.90 -8.88 26.12
CA GLU A 103 -48.13 -10.06 26.49
C GLU A 103 -46.62 -9.84 26.26
N PRO A 104 -45.76 -10.30 27.19
CA PRO A 104 -44.31 -10.22 27.00
C PRO A 104 -43.86 -10.94 25.73
N LEU A 105 -42.97 -10.31 24.96
CA LEU A 105 -42.42 -10.89 23.73
C LEU A 105 -40.90 -10.99 23.83
N ARG A 106 -40.31 -12.01 23.21
CA ARG A 106 -38.85 -12.10 23.05
C ARG A 106 -38.44 -11.56 21.69
N LYS A 107 -37.61 -10.52 21.68
CA LYS A 107 -37.00 -9.97 20.47
C LYS A 107 -35.58 -10.51 20.35
N GLN A 108 -35.29 -11.16 19.24
CA GLN A 108 -33.92 -11.58 18.90
C GLN A 108 -33.07 -10.33 18.65
N ILE A 109 -31.82 -10.37 19.12
CA ILE A 109 -30.79 -9.36 18.87
C ILE A 109 -29.56 -10.09 18.35
N ASP A 110 -28.99 -9.62 17.24
CA ASP A 110 -27.95 -10.36 16.52
C ASP A 110 -26.66 -10.50 17.32
N VAL A 111 -26.17 -9.40 17.90
CA VAL A 111 -24.97 -9.40 18.75
C VAL A 111 -25.17 -8.54 19.99
N PHE A 112 -24.83 -9.11 21.14
CA PHE A 112 -24.83 -8.45 22.43
C PHE A 112 -23.50 -8.70 23.14
N GLY A 113 -22.94 -7.69 23.79
CA GLY A 113 -21.81 -7.85 24.70
C GLY A 113 -21.83 -6.84 25.84
N LYS A 114 -21.39 -7.26 27.02
CA LYS A 114 -21.37 -6.43 28.24
C LYS A 114 -20.02 -6.51 28.93
N ASP A 115 -19.51 -5.37 29.38
CA ASP A 115 -18.42 -5.27 30.34
C ASP A 115 -18.86 -4.46 31.57
N ASP A 116 -17.93 -3.98 32.39
CA ASP A 116 -18.28 -3.33 33.65
C ASP A 116 -18.90 -1.94 33.49
N GLU A 117 -18.68 -1.28 32.35
CA GLU A 117 -19.12 0.10 32.10
C GLU A 117 -20.06 0.23 30.89
N THR A 118 -20.04 -0.73 29.97
CA THR A 118 -20.62 -0.59 28.65
C THR A 118 -21.32 -1.86 28.17
N ILE A 119 -22.33 -1.64 27.32
CA ILE A 119 -23.04 -2.68 26.58
C ILE A 119 -22.99 -2.33 25.10
N ILE A 120 -22.75 -3.34 24.27
CA ILE A 120 -22.94 -3.29 22.82
C ILE A 120 -24.23 -4.02 22.47
N VAL A 121 -25.13 -3.34 21.78
CA VAL A 121 -26.32 -3.93 21.15
C VAL A 121 -26.24 -3.66 19.66
N ALA A 122 -26.24 -4.71 18.84
CA ALA A 122 -26.07 -4.58 17.41
C ALA A 122 -27.09 -5.39 16.61
N GLU A 123 -27.55 -4.77 15.52
CA GLU A 123 -28.34 -5.37 14.45
C GLU A 123 -27.48 -5.41 13.17
N CYS A 124 -27.51 -6.51 12.43
CA CYS A 124 -26.67 -6.78 11.28
C CYS A 124 -27.52 -6.86 10.00
N LYS A 125 -27.07 -6.21 8.90
CA LYS A 125 -27.74 -6.28 7.59
C LYS A 125 -26.71 -6.49 6.49
N ALA A 126 -26.85 -7.57 5.72
CA ALA A 126 -25.94 -7.90 4.64
C ALA A 126 -26.66 -8.12 3.31
N SER A 127 -25.92 -8.00 2.21
CA SER A 127 -26.37 -8.39 0.87
C SER A 127 -25.26 -9.15 0.13
N GLU A 128 -25.58 -10.15 -0.67
CA GLU A 128 -24.55 -10.92 -1.41
C GLU A 128 -23.73 -10.04 -2.38
N LYS A 129 -24.38 -9.03 -2.97
CA LYS A 129 -23.76 -8.07 -3.89
C LYS A 129 -23.93 -6.66 -3.35
N LEU A 130 -22.98 -5.78 -3.67
CA LEU A 130 -23.08 -4.37 -3.31
C LEU A 130 -24.36 -3.77 -3.92
N THR A 131 -25.27 -3.31 -3.06
CA THR A 131 -26.57 -2.81 -3.49
C THR A 131 -26.98 -1.57 -2.71
N ARG A 132 -27.77 -0.69 -3.35
CA ARG A 132 -28.42 0.43 -2.68
C ARG A 132 -29.73 -0.06 -2.08
N ARG A 133 -29.86 -0.01 -0.75
CA ARG A 133 -31.04 -0.45 -0.01
C ARG A 133 -31.40 0.60 1.04
N SER A 134 -32.67 1.01 1.09
CA SER A 134 -33.16 1.81 2.20
C SER A 134 -33.21 0.97 3.48
N LEU A 135 -32.64 1.49 4.55
CA LEU A 135 -32.67 0.87 5.88
C LEU A 135 -33.61 1.62 6.83
N GLN A 136 -34.47 2.49 6.31
CA GLN A 136 -35.41 3.29 7.11
C GLN A 136 -36.20 2.43 8.11
N LYS A 137 -36.85 1.35 7.64
CA LYS A 137 -37.65 0.46 8.49
C LYS A 137 -36.81 -0.19 9.58
N ASP A 138 -35.61 -0.67 9.22
CA ASP A 138 -34.69 -1.31 10.17
C ASP A 138 -34.24 -0.32 11.26
N ILE A 139 -33.94 0.94 10.89
CA ILE A 139 -33.55 2.01 11.82
C ILE A 139 -34.70 2.37 12.76
N GLU A 140 -35.91 2.55 12.22
CA GLU A 140 -37.11 2.91 12.99
C GLU A 140 -37.50 1.80 13.97
N GLU A 141 -37.50 0.54 13.53
CA GLU A 141 -37.75 -0.61 14.40
C GLU A 141 -36.71 -0.68 15.53
N PHE A 142 -35.43 -0.58 15.19
CA PHE A 142 -34.37 -0.66 16.20
C PHE A 142 -34.44 0.51 17.19
N ALA A 143 -34.72 1.73 16.69
CA ALA A 143 -34.91 2.91 17.52
C ALA A 143 -36.04 2.76 18.53
N ASN A 144 -37.20 2.25 18.08
CA ASN A 144 -38.37 2.01 18.93
C ASN A 144 -38.11 0.96 20.02
N LEU A 145 -37.19 0.02 19.79
CA LEU A 145 -36.85 -1.03 20.75
C LEU A 145 -35.82 -0.60 21.80
N LYS A 146 -35.08 0.50 21.60
CA LYS A 146 -34.00 0.93 22.51
C LYS A 146 -34.48 1.09 23.96
N GLY A 147 -35.65 1.69 24.16
CA GLY A 147 -36.23 1.89 25.49
C GLY A 147 -36.55 0.57 26.19
N SER A 148 -37.23 -0.35 25.49
CA SER A 148 -37.56 -1.68 26.02
C SER A 148 -36.31 -2.51 26.33
N ILE A 149 -35.32 -2.51 25.43
CA ILE A 149 -34.05 -3.23 25.63
C ILE A 149 -33.29 -2.63 26.83
N SER A 150 -33.23 -1.30 26.93
CA SER A 150 -32.58 -0.63 28.08
C SER A 150 -33.24 -1.00 29.41
N ASN A 151 -34.57 -1.12 29.43
CA ASN A 151 -35.30 -1.54 30.62
C ASN A 151 -35.03 -3.01 30.97
N ALA A 152 -35.00 -3.90 29.99
CA ALA A 152 -34.64 -5.30 30.20
C ALA A 152 -33.21 -5.45 30.76
N VAL A 153 -32.26 -4.68 30.22
CA VAL A 153 -30.88 -4.57 30.74
C VAL A 153 -30.86 -4.14 32.21
N ARG A 154 -31.60 -3.06 32.55
CA ARG A 154 -31.68 -2.57 33.95
C ARG A 154 -32.31 -3.59 34.88
N LYS A 155 -33.34 -4.32 34.44
CA LYS A 155 -33.96 -5.38 35.24
C LYS A 155 -33.03 -6.59 35.42
N HIS A 156 -32.24 -6.91 34.41
CA HIS A 156 -31.32 -8.05 34.46
C HIS A 156 -30.10 -7.80 35.36
N TYR A 157 -29.44 -6.64 35.23
CA TYR A 157 -28.21 -6.34 35.97
C TYR A 157 -28.42 -5.48 37.23
N GLY A 158 -29.62 -4.94 37.43
CA GLY A 158 -29.95 -4.03 38.53
C GLY A 158 -29.84 -2.56 38.14
N SER A 159 -30.62 -1.71 38.82
CA SER A 159 -30.70 -0.26 38.56
C SER A 159 -29.46 0.53 39.00
N ASP A 160 -28.70 -0.02 39.94
CA ASP A 160 -27.53 0.67 40.51
C ASP A 160 -26.32 0.61 39.58
N VAL A 161 -26.31 -0.33 38.63
CA VAL A 161 -25.24 -0.49 37.65
C VAL A 161 -25.42 0.52 36.52
N LYS A 162 -24.52 1.50 36.45
CA LYS A 162 -24.56 2.56 35.43
C LYS A 162 -23.86 2.13 34.14
N LEU A 163 -24.55 1.35 33.31
CA LEU A 163 -24.05 0.90 32.01
C LEU A 163 -24.39 1.86 30.87
N LYS A 164 -23.42 2.16 30.01
CA LYS A 164 -23.63 2.90 28.76
C LYS A 164 -23.90 1.94 27.60
N ILE A 165 -25.04 2.09 26.95
CA ILE A 165 -25.42 1.25 25.81
C ILE A 165 -24.99 1.93 24.51
N ILE A 166 -24.18 1.24 23.70
CA ILE A 166 -23.79 1.60 22.34
C ILE A 166 -24.67 0.81 21.38
N TRP A 167 -25.37 1.54 20.51
CA TRP A 167 -26.32 0.98 19.56
C TRP A 167 -25.71 0.98 18.16
N LEU A 168 -25.57 -0.20 17.56
CA LEU A 168 -24.87 -0.37 16.30
C LEU A 168 -25.81 -0.94 15.23
N LEU A 169 -25.80 -0.35 14.04
CA LEU A 169 -26.28 -1.01 12.83
C LEU A 169 -25.06 -1.38 11.98
N VAL A 170 -24.79 -2.68 11.87
CA VAL A 170 -23.60 -3.19 11.19
C VAL A 170 -24.01 -3.71 9.82
N THR A 171 -23.35 -3.26 8.77
CA THR A 171 -23.74 -3.60 7.40
C THR A 171 -22.60 -4.14 6.55
N GLU A 172 -22.92 -5.04 5.63
CA GLU A 172 -21.98 -5.54 4.62
C GLU A 172 -22.63 -5.47 3.23
N ASN A 173 -21.93 -4.88 2.25
CA ASN A 173 -22.40 -4.72 0.86
C ASN A 173 -23.68 -3.88 0.71
N ILE A 174 -23.88 -2.89 1.58
CA ILE A 174 -25.03 -1.96 1.51
C ILE A 174 -24.55 -0.53 1.30
N ILE A 175 -25.01 0.10 0.23
CA ILE A 175 -24.83 1.54 -0.03
C ILE A 175 -25.93 2.30 0.71
N TRP A 176 -25.52 3.05 1.72
CA TRP A 176 -26.40 3.88 2.54
C TRP A 176 -26.80 5.18 1.85
N SER A 177 -28.09 5.50 1.89
CA SER A 177 -28.60 6.81 1.46
C SER A 177 -28.21 7.91 2.48
N ALA A 178 -28.01 9.15 2.02
CA ALA A 178 -27.76 10.27 2.93
C ALA A 178 -28.90 10.49 3.96
N PRO A 179 -30.20 10.38 3.58
CA PRO A 179 -31.30 10.44 4.55
C PRO A 179 -31.24 9.35 5.63
N ASP A 180 -30.88 8.12 5.28
CA ASP A 180 -30.78 7.03 6.27
C ASP A 180 -29.61 7.24 7.22
N LYS A 181 -28.47 7.75 6.73
CA LYS A 181 -27.33 8.14 7.59
C LYS A 181 -27.75 9.20 8.60
N GLN A 182 -28.48 10.23 8.15
CA GLN A 182 -29.01 11.29 9.02
C GLN A 182 -30.03 10.75 10.02
N ARG A 183 -30.92 9.84 9.59
CA ARG A 183 -31.91 9.20 10.48
C ARG A 183 -31.25 8.37 11.57
N ALA A 184 -30.26 7.54 11.22
CA ALA A 184 -29.51 6.74 12.19
C ALA A 184 -28.78 7.65 13.20
N LEU A 185 -28.11 8.71 12.71
CA LEU A 185 -27.44 9.69 13.56
C LEU A 185 -28.41 10.37 14.53
N GLY A 186 -29.58 10.83 14.04
CA GLY A 186 -30.62 11.45 14.85
C GLY A 186 -31.19 10.54 15.93
N GLN A 187 -31.21 9.23 15.69
CA GLN A 187 -31.61 8.22 16.68
C GLN A 187 -30.44 7.75 17.57
N ASN A 188 -29.25 8.33 17.43
CA ASN A 188 -28.01 7.90 18.10
C ASN A 188 -27.74 6.39 17.89
N ILE A 189 -27.92 5.93 16.65
CA ILE A 189 -27.54 4.60 16.17
C ILE A 189 -26.30 4.78 15.30
N ARG A 190 -25.22 4.08 15.66
CA ARG A 190 -23.93 4.19 14.99
C ARG A 190 -23.84 3.16 13.88
N ILE A 191 -23.39 3.60 12.71
CA ILE A 191 -23.24 2.73 11.54
C ILE A 191 -21.82 2.16 11.53
N ILE A 192 -21.70 0.85 11.32
CA ILE A 192 -20.42 0.18 11.06
C ILE A 192 -20.56 -0.58 9.74
N THR A 193 -19.91 -0.12 8.67
CA THR A 193 -19.87 -0.86 7.41
C THR A 193 -18.78 -1.94 7.45
N GLU A 194 -18.63 -2.72 6.38
CA GLU A 194 -17.55 -3.71 6.27
C GLU A 194 -16.15 -3.08 6.40
N ARG A 195 -16.02 -1.78 6.08
CA ARG A 195 -14.78 -1.00 6.20
C ARG A 195 -14.45 -0.73 7.67
N GLU A 196 -15.37 -0.13 8.43
CA GLU A 196 -15.17 0.11 9.86
C GLU A 196 -14.98 -1.19 10.63
N LEU A 197 -15.76 -2.22 10.32
CA LEU A 197 -15.64 -3.52 10.98
C LEU A 197 -14.25 -4.13 10.75
N ARG A 198 -13.75 -4.10 9.51
CA ARG A 198 -12.39 -4.58 9.19
C ARG A 198 -11.33 -3.83 9.99
N TYR A 199 -11.45 -2.50 10.03
CA TYR A 199 -10.54 -1.64 10.78
C TYR A 199 -10.51 -1.97 12.27
N TYR A 200 -11.67 -2.10 12.93
CA TYR A 200 -11.71 -2.44 14.36
C TYR A 200 -11.20 -3.85 14.65
N VAL A 201 -11.54 -4.83 13.80
CA VAL A 201 -11.01 -6.21 13.92
C VAL A 201 -9.49 -6.19 13.89
N GLN A 202 -8.92 -5.42 12.97
CA GLN A 202 -7.49 -5.31 12.84
C GLN A 202 -6.84 -4.58 14.02
N ILE A 203 -7.41 -3.48 14.50
CA ILE A 203 -6.92 -2.82 15.71
C ILE A 203 -6.92 -3.81 16.87
N ALA A 204 -7.98 -4.60 17.01
CA ALA A 204 -8.09 -5.64 18.02
C ALA A 204 -7.09 -6.79 17.83
N ASP A 205 -6.67 -7.10 16.60
CA ASP A 205 -5.58 -8.06 16.34
C ASP A 205 -4.22 -7.56 16.82
N HIS A 206 -3.98 -6.25 16.79
CA HIS A 206 -2.72 -5.62 17.21
C HIS A 206 -2.68 -5.31 18.71
N LEU A 207 -3.75 -4.71 19.23
CA LEU A 207 -3.86 -4.26 20.62
C LEU A 207 -4.43 -5.32 21.57
N GLY A 208 -5.09 -6.36 21.05
CA GLY A 208 -5.86 -7.28 21.89
C GLY A 208 -6.95 -6.52 22.65
N LYS A 209 -7.10 -6.82 23.95
CA LYS A 209 -8.09 -6.18 24.83
C LYS A 209 -7.95 -4.64 24.90
N ALA A 210 -6.75 -4.10 24.68
CA ALA A 210 -6.53 -2.65 24.69
C ALA A 210 -7.30 -1.93 23.57
N ALA A 211 -7.66 -2.63 22.50
CA ALA A 211 -8.48 -2.07 21.42
C ALA A 211 -9.85 -1.59 21.92
N ARG A 212 -10.35 -2.13 23.04
CA ARG A 212 -11.61 -1.69 23.64
C ARG A 212 -11.58 -0.20 23.96
N TYR A 213 -10.49 0.32 24.50
CA TYR A 213 -10.37 1.75 24.81
C TYR A 213 -10.44 2.61 23.55
N GLN A 214 -9.90 2.13 22.42
CA GLN A 214 -10.03 2.82 21.12
C GLN A 214 -11.46 2.77 20.59
N PHE A 215 -12.10 1.60 20.68
CA PHE A 215 -13.48 1.41 20.26
C PHE A 215 -14.42 2.33 21.07
N LEU A 216 -14.26 2.36 22.39
CA LEU A 216 -15.07 3.23 23.27
C LEU A 216 -14.77 4.72 23.06
N ALA A 217 -13.50 5.09 22.85
CA ALA A 217 -13.14 6.48 22.55
C ALA A 217 -13.85 7.02 21.30
N GLU A 218 -14.10 6.18 20.29
CA GLU A 218 -14.83 6.58 19.09
C GLU A 218 -16.34 6.69 19.35
N PHE A 219 -16.98 5.66 19.90
CA PHE A 219 -18.44 5.61 20.01
C PHE A 219 -19.01 6.38 21.20
N LEU A 220 -18.21 6.60 22.24
CA LEU A 220 -18.58 7.34 23.45
C LEU A 220 -17.87 8.68 23.56
N LYS A 221 -17.25 9.18 22.46
CA LYS A 221 -16.58 10.48 22.42
C LYS A 221 -17.39 11.55 23.15
N ASP A 222 -16.71 12.31 24.01
CA ASP A 222 -17.31 13.37 24.82
C ASP A 222 -18.42 12.96 25.80
N GLN A 223 -18.68 11.66 25.99
CA GLN A 223 -19.55 11.21 27.07
C GLN A 223 -18.78 11.11 28.39
N GLN A 224 -19.47 11.45 29.48
CA GLN A 224 -18.92 11.40 30.84
C GLN A 224 -18.71 9.96 31.31
N ILE A 225 -17.60 9.70 32.01
CA ILE A 225 -17.16 8.44 32.61
C ILE A 225 -17.41 8.58 34.11
N PRO A 226 -18.45 7.93 34.67
CA PRO A 226 -18.84 8.14 36.06
C PRO A 226 -17.70 7.91 37.07
N GLU A 227 -16.85 6.91 36.85
CA GLU A 227 -15.72 6.59 37.73
C GLU A 227 -14.60 7.64 37.76
N LEU A 228 -14.52 8.52 36.76
CA LEU A 228 -13.51 9.59 36.71
C LEU A 228 -14.05 10.96 37.15
N SER A 229 -15.35 11.06 37.43
CA SER A 229 -15.96 12.31 37.87
C SER A 229 -15.28 12.82 39.15
N GLY A 230 -14.75 14.05 39.09
CA GLY A 230 -14.07 14.67 40.22
C GLY A 230 -12.71 14.06 40.59
N LYS A 231 -12.09 13.25 39.72
CA LYS A 231 -10.79 12.64 40.02
C LYS A 231 -9.67 13.68 40.01
N VAL A 232 -8.95 13.78 41.13
CA VAL A 232 -7.84 14.72 41.34
C VAL A 232 -6.51 13.98 41.49
N VAL A 233 -5.44 14.56 40.94
CA VAL A 233 -4.05 14.12 41.12
C VAL A 233 -3.13 15.31 41.47
N PRO A 234 -2.15 15.15 42.36
CA PRO A 234 -1.10 16.16 42.56
C PRO A 234 -0.28 16.34 41.27
N ALA A 235 -0.02 17.59 40.90
CA ALA A 235 0.65 17.92 39.66
C ALA A 235 1.56 19.16 39.77
N ILE A 236 2.55 19.21 38.90
CA ILE A 236 3.41 20.38 38.64
C ILE A 236 2.99 20.99 37.31
N LYS A 237 2.64 22.26 37.30
CA LYS A 237 2.37 23.05 36.09
C LYS A 237 3.58 23.92 35.76
N GLY A 238 4.01 23.92 34.50
CA GLY A 238 5.11 24.75 34.01
C GLY A 238 4.95 25.10 32.53
N LYS A 239 6.05 25.53 31.89
CA LYS A 239 6.12 25.75 30.44
C LYS A 239 7.25 24.94 29.79
N LEU A 240 6.96 24.26 28.68
CA LEU A 240 7.93 23.57 27.81
C LEU A 240 7.71 24.05 26.38
N GLY A 241 8.77 24.53 25.70
CA GLY A 241 8.64 25.13 24.36
C GLY A 241 7.65 26.30 24.30
N GLY A 242 7.50 27.04 25.40
CA GLY A 242 6.50 28.12 25.53
C GLY A 242 5.07 27.65 25.82
N LYS A 243 4.79 26.35 25.79
CA LYS A 243 3.45 25.76 25.98
C LYS A 243 3.23 25.31 27.42
N PRO A 244 2.02 25.45 27.99
CA PRO A 244 1.71 24.94 29.31
C PRO A 244 1.80 23.41 29.31
N PHE A 245 2.41 22.85 30.36
CA PHE A 245 2.41 21.41 30.60
C PHE A 245 2.11 21.09 32.07
N TYR A 246 1.66 19.86 32.30
CA TYR A 246 1.43 19.28 33.61
C TYR A 246 2.27 18.00 33.77
N CYS A 247 3.00 17.86 34.87
CA CYS A 247 3.67 16.62 35.25
C CYS A 247 2.98 16.03 36.50
N PHE A 248 2.50 14.80 36.41
CA PHE A 248 1.74 14.16 37.48
C PHE A 248 1.89 12.63 37.47
N ILE A 249 1.47 12.00 38.57
CA ILE A 249 1.39 10.55 38.70
C ILE A 249 -0.09 10.14 38.66
N THR A 250 -0.41 9.12 37.87
CA THR A 250 -1.73 8.49 37.84
C THR A 250 -1.57 6.97 37.69
N THR A 251 -2.67 6.26 37.47
CA THR A 251 -2.68 4.81 37.24
C THR A 251 -3.17 4.49 35.82
N PRO A 252 -2.73 3.36 35.23
CA PRO A 252 -3.28 2.86 33.97
C PRO A 252 -4.81 2.74 33.99
N ARG A 253 -5.41 2.36 35.14
CA ARG A 253 -6.87 2.27 35.32
C ARG A 253 -7.58 3.58 34.95
N HIS A 254 -7.06 4.72 35.38
CA HIS A 254 -7.66 6.02 35.06
C HIS A 254 -7.30 6.45 33.63
N LEU A 255 -6.02 6.35 33.26
CA LEU A 255 -5.54 6.93 32.01
C LEU A 255 -6.10 6.19 30.79
N LEU A 256 -6.19 4.86 30.80
CA LEU A 256 -6.71 4.06 29.69
C LEU A 256 -8.12 4.46 29.27
N LYS A 257 -8.99 4.82 30.22
CA LYS A 257 -10.41 5.17 29.98
C LYS A 257 -10.59 6.47 29.20
N ILE A 258 -9.67 7.42 29.35
CA ILE A 258 -9.71 8.71 28.66
C ILE A 258 -8.74 8.80 27.50
N SER A 259 -7.74 7.90 27.49
CA SER A 259 -6.68 7.92 26.50
C SER A 259 -7.14 7.37 25.17
N PHE A 260 -6.64 7.98 24.10
CA PHE A 260 -6.84 7.47 22.76
C PHE A 260 -5.60 7.68 21.91
N VAL A 261 -5.56 6.95 20.81
CA VAL A 261 -4.57 7.14 19.75
C VAL A 261 -5.32 7.66 18.54
N ASN A 262 -4.77 8.68 17.90
CA ASN A 262 -5.21 9.07 16.57
C ASN A 262 -4.88 7.94 15.59
N HIS A 263 -5.89 7.12 15.37
CA HIS A 263 -6.02 6.31 14.19
C HIS A 263 -7.06 7.02 13.33
N ARG A 264 -6.80 7.21 12.05
CA ARG A 264 -7.78 7.71 11.11
C ARG A 264 -9.08 6.93 11.27
N SER A 265 -10.10 7.59 11.80
CA SER A 265 -11.45 7.06 11.69
C SER A 265 -11.83 7.17 10.22
N LEU A 266 -12.53 6.15 9.72
CA LEU A 266 -12.83 6.04 8.29
C LEU A 266 -13.85 7.09 7.81
N ASN A 267 -14.41 7.88 8.74
CA ASN A 267 -15.52 8.81 8.54
C ASN A 267 -15.26 10.24 9.05
N ASP A 268 -14.02 10.63 9.33
CA ASP A 268 -13.71 12.02 9.71
C ASP A 268 -12.92 12.72 8.59
N PRO A 269 -13.58 13.50 7.70
CA PRO A 269 -12.90 14.37 6.74
C PRO A 269 -12.03 15.44 7.41
N GLU A 270 -12.31 15.77 8.69
CA GLU A 270 -11.51 16.67 9.52
C GLU A 270 -10.59 15.92 10.49
N GLY A 271 -10.50 14.60 10.36
CA GLY A 271 -9.83 13.71 11.32
C GLY A 271 -8.36 14.06 11.48
N ALA A 272 -7.93 14.23 12.72
CA ALA A 272 -6.50 14.36 13.02
C ALA A 272 -5.76 13.13 12.43
N PRO A 273 -4.63 13.33 11.73
CA PRO A 273 -3.91 12.28 11.01
C PRO A 273 -3.59 11.04 11.84
N THR A 274 -3.41 9.91 11.17
CA THR A 274 -2.97 8.65 11.79
C THR A 274 -1.53 8.77 12.29
N TYR A 275 -1.31 9.40 13.43
CA TYR A 275 0.03 9.73 13.90
C TYR A 275 0.70 8.61 14.68
N GLN A 276 0.48 7.31 14.43
CA GLN A 276 1.12 6.30 15.30
C GLN A 276 1.62 5.05 14.61
N ARG A 277 2.77 4.56 15.12
CA ARG A 277 3.22 3.18 14.86
C ARG A 277 2.11 2.24 15.32
N LEU A 278 1.75 1.25 14.52
CA LEU A 278 0.87 0.21 15.05
C LEU A 278 1.55 -0.48 16.21
N VAL A 279 0.84 -0.54 17.32
CA VAL A 279 1.28 -1.25 18.50
C VAL A 279 1.45 -2.72 18.13
N SER A 280 2.67 -3.26 18.24
CA SER A 280 2.91 -4.66 17.95
C SER A 280 2.44 -5.53 19.11
N ARG A 281 1.63 -6.53 18.81
CA ARG A 281 1.10 -7.49 19.79
C ARG A 281 2.19 -8.22 20.58
N SER A 282 3.30 -8.57 19.92
CA SER A 282 4.47 -9.19 20.57
C SER A 282 5.01 -8.29 21.68
N ARG A 283 5.31 -7.04 21.36
CA ARG A 283 5.81 -6.05 22.34
C ARG A 283 4.84 -5.82 23.50
N LEU A 284 3.52 -5.81 23.27
CA LEU A 284 2.55 -5.71 24.37
C LEU A 284 2.63 -6.92 25.31
N ARG A 285 2.75 -8.12 24.76
CA ARG A 285 2.93 -9.35 25.56
C ARG A 285 4.24 -9.29 26.35
N ASP A 286 5.33 -8.88 25.71
CA ASP A 286 6.65 -8.83 26.34
C ASP A 286 6.68 -7.77 27.47
N ILE A 287 6.05 -6.61 27.26
CA ILE A 287 5.83 -5.60 28.30
C ILE A 287 4.94 -6.15 29.43
N GLY A 288 3.85 -6.84 29.09
CA GLY A 288 2.99 -7.46 30.08
C GLY A 288 3.73 -8.49 30.94
N GLU A 289 4.63 -9.27 30.35
CA GLU A 289 5.50 -10.20 31.09
C GLU A 289 6.46 -9.47 32.01
N PHE A 290 7.13 -8.43 31.49
CA PHE A 290 8.02 -7.58 32.27
C PHE A 290 7.33 -6.96 33.50
N ILE A 291 6.07 -6.50 33.38
CA ILE A 291 5.31 -5.97 34.51
C ILE A 291 4.97 -7.09 35.52
N LYS A 292 4.59 -8.29 35.04
CA LYS A 292 4.25 -9.44 35.92
C LYS A 292 5.44 -9.93 36.73
N THR A 293 6.66 -9.80 36.22
CA THR A 293 7.89 -10.19 36.93
C THR A 293 8.42 -9.09 37.88
N GLY A 294 7.65 -8.01 38.09
CA GLY A 294 8.01 -6.92 39.01
C GLY A 294 8.73 -5.75 38.34
N GLY A 295 8.85 -5.75 37.01
CA GLY A 295 9.38 -4.63 36.25
C GLY A 295 8.47 -3.39 36.31
N TYR A 296 9.08 -2.21 36.13
CA TYR A 296 8.39 -0.92 36.12
C TYR A 296 9.02 0.02 35.08
N PHE A 297 8.28 1.05 34.67
CA PHE A 297 8.74 2.05 33.71
C PHE A 297 9.04 3.38 34.42
N PRO A 298 10.31 3.80 34.56
CA PRO A 298 10.66 5.07 35.18
C PRO A 298 10.42 6.27 34.25
N ASN A 299 10.29 6.02 32.94
CA ASN A 299 10.11 7.07 31.94
C ASN A 299 8.65 7.55 31.89
N ASN A 300 8.43 8.83 31.60
CA ASN A 300 7.09 9.40 31.48
C ASN A 300 6.33 8.91 30.24
N LEU A 301 5.00 8.95 30.31
CA LEU A 301 4.10 8.96 29.17
C LEU A 301 3.88 10.41 28.74
N ILE A 302 3.82 10.68 27.45
CA ILE A 302 3.56 12.02 26.92
C ILE A 302 2.15 12.02 26.32
N ILE A 303 1.29 12.92 26.77
CA ILE A 303 -0.08 13.05 26.29
C ILE A 303 -0.42 14.51 25.95
N ASN A 304 -1.45 14.73 25.14
CA ASN A 304 -2.12 16.02 25.01
C ASN A 304 -3.57 15.90 25.45
N PHE A 305 -4.03 16.77 26.34
CA PHE A 305 -5.46 16.88 26.62
C PHE A 305 -6.15 17.60 25.47
N THR A 306 -7.19 17.00 24.92
CA THR A 306 -7.99 17.58 23.81
C THR A 306 -9.00 18.62 24.29
N ARG A 307 -8.99 18.94 25.58
CA ARG A 307 -9.85 19.91 26.23
C ARG A 307 -9.09 20.61 27.35
N ALA A 308 -9.57 21.78 27.74
CA ALA A 308 -9.06 22.48 28.91
C ALA A 308 -9.28 21.64 30.18
N VAL A 309 -8.29 21.68 31.09
CA VAL A 309 -8.32 20.96 32.37
C VAL A 309 -8.30 21.95 33.54
N ARG A 310 -8.96 21.58 34.63
CA ARG A 310 -8.95 22.39 35.85
C ARG A 310 -7.69 22.06 36.66
N PHE A 311 -6.97 23.11 37.05
CA PHE A 311 -5.81 23.01 37.93
C PHE A 311 -5.94 24.01 39.08
N ASP A 312 -6.00 23.49 40.29
CA ASP A 312 -6.11 24.30 41.51
C ASP A 312 -4.70 24.51 42.07
N LYS A 313 -4.20 25.76 41.97
CA LYS A 313 -2.88 26.15 42.48
C LYS A 313 -2.83 26.02 44.00
N VAL A 314 -1.78 25.36 44.51
CA VAL A 314 -1.45 25.29 45.93
C VAL A 314 -0.31 26.25 46.26
N THR A 315 0.80 26.17 45.53
CA THR A 315 1.96 27.06 45.72
C THR A 315 2.73 27.26 44.42
N GLN A 316 3.54 28.30 44.34
CA GLN A 316 4.37 28.62 43.17
C GLN A 316 5.83 28.76 43.60
N ASN A 317 6.72 28.18 42.80
CA ASN A 317 8.15 28.36 42.91
C ASN A 317 8.61 29.28 41.78
N GLU A 318 8.88 30.54 42.11
CA GLU A 318 9.27 31.57 41.14
C GLU A 318 10.65 31.29 40.53
N VAL A 319 11.59 30.76 41.32
CA VAL A 319 12.96 30.45 40.87
C VAL A 319 12.94 29.38 39.77
N ALA A 320 12.16 28.32 39.96
CA ALA A 320 12.02 27.25 38.99
C ALA A 320 10.94 27.54 37.92
N ASN A 321 10.20 28.65 38.03
CA ASN A 321 9.07 29.01 37.18
C ASN A 321 8.03 27.87 37.03
N VAL A 322 7.71 27.20 38.14
CA VAL A 322 6.72 26.12 38.21
C VAL A 322 5.70 26.35 39.31
N THR A 323 4.49 25.81 39.13
CA THR A 323 3.39 25.88 40.08
C THR A 323 2.99 24.48 40.54
N PHE A 324 2.94 24.25 41.84
CA PHE A 324 2.44 23.01 42.43
C PHE A 324 0.96 23.13 42.72
N GLY A 325 0.20 22.08 42.44
CA GLY A 325 -1.25 22.11 42.65
C GLY A 325 -1.94 20.78 42.39
N ASN A 326 -3.27 20.84 42.35
CA ASN A 326 -4.14 19.70 42.14
C ASN A 326 -4.74 19.77 40.73
N LEU A 327 -4.44 18.78 39.89
CA LEU A 327 -4.98 18.64 38.54
C LEU A 327 -6.23 17.75 38.58
N TYR A 328 -7.32 18.23 38.01
CA TYR A 328 -8.51 17.44 37.77
C TYR A 328 -8.38 16.72 36.43
N LEU A 329 -8.37 15.39 36.46
CA LEU A 329 -8.35 14.61 35.23
C LEU A 329 -9.69 14.80 34.48
N PRO A 330 -9.67 14.90 33.15
CA PRO A 330 -10.89 14.86 32.37
C PRO A 330 -11.72 13.63 32.69
N ASP A 331 -13.03 13.79 32.79
CA ASP A 331 -13.96 12.70 33.09
C ASP A 331 -14.69 12.22 31.83
N ARG A 332 -14.17 12.48 30.63
CA ARG A 332 -14.85 12.15 29.38
C ARG A 332 -14.01 11.26 28.49
N TYR A 333 -14.65 10.35 27.75
CA TYR A 333 -13.96 9.54 26.75
C TYR A 333 -13.26 10.41 25.70
N ARG A 334 -12.14 9.92 25.17
CA ARG A 334 -11.32 10.58 24.13
C ARG A 334 -10.82 11.97 24.54
N SER A 335 -10.34 12.09 25.78
CA SER A 335 -9.84 13.37 26.33
C SER A 335 -8.32 13.49 26.38
N ALA A 336 -7.59 12.39 26.27
CA ALA A 336 -6.14 12.37 26.35
C ALA A 336 -5.54 11.67 25.12
N TRP A 337 -5.00 12.44 24.18
CA TRP A 337 -4.27 11.85 23.06
C TRP A 337 -2.89 11.40 23.52
N ILE A 338 -2.53 10.15 23.28
CA ILE A 338 -1.20 9.64 23.60
C ILE A 338 -0.21 10.11 22.52
N ILE A 339 0.83 10.85 22.89
CA ILE A 339 1.91 11.26 21.97
C ILE A 339 3.03 10.22 22.00
N ASP A 340 3.45 9.80 23.20
CA ASP A 340 4.45 8.76 23.40
C ASP A 340 4.09 7.84 24.58
N GLY A 341 4.57 6.59 24.48
CA GLY A 341 4.38 5.57 25.52
C GLY A 341 3.17 4.67 25.31
N GLN A 342 2.58 4.66 24.11
CA GLN A 342 1.44 3.81 23.74
C GLN A 342 1.65 2.33 24.12
N HIS A 343 2.80 1.70 23.80
CA HIS A 343 3.05 0.29 24.15
C HIS A 343 3.15 0.08 25.66
N ARG A 344 3.71 1.06 26.38
CA ARG A 344 3.87 1.01 27.83
C ARG A 344 2.51 1.06 28.52
N LEU A 345 1.64 1.99 28.11
CA LEU A 345 0.29 2.10 28.66
C LEU A 345 -0.61 0.91 28.26
N TYR A 346 -0.64 0.52 26.99
CA TYR A 346 -1.47 -0.60 26.55
C TYR A 346 -0.97 -1.98 27.01
N GLY A 347 0.30 -2.09 27.39
CA GLY A 347 0.88 -3.32 27.95
C GLY A 347 0.22 -3.77 29.25
N PHE A 348 -0.50 -2.88 29.93
CA PHE A 348 -1.31 -3.21 31.11
C PHE A 348 -2.66 -3.85 30.78
N SER A 349 -3.21 -3.66 29.58
CA SER A 349 -4.53 -4.17 29.22
C SER A 349 -4.65 -5.71 29.09
N PRO A 350 -3.63 -6.47 28.64
CA PRO A 350 -3.75 -7.93 28.54
C PRO A 350 -3.46 -8.67 29.85
N ILE A 351 -2.94 -7.99 30.88
CA ILE A 351 -2.61 -8.58 32.19
C ILE A 351 -3.72 -8.36 33.21
N HIS A 352 -3.62 -9.00 34.39
CA HIS A 352 -4.67 -8.96 35.41
C HIS A 352 -4.87 -7.55 35.99
N ASP A 353 -6.12 -7.19 36.27
CA ASP A 353 -6.54 -5.87 36.76
C ASP A 353 -5.78 -5.34 37.99
N LYS A 354 -5.18 -6.21 38.81
CA LYS A 354 -4.37 -5.81 39.97
C LYS A 354 -3.16 -4.96 39.59
N TYR A 355 -2.68 -5.07 38.35
CA TYR A 355 -1.56 -4.28 37.84
C TYR A 355 -1.99 -2.90 37.32
N LEU A 356 -3.30 -2.65 37.12
CA LEU A 356 -3.80 -1.37 36.62
C LEU A 356 -3.71 -0.23 37.64
N ASP A 357 -3.42 -0.56 38.90
CA ASP A 357 -3.26 0.40 40.00
C ASP A 357 -1.79 0.78 40.26
N GLN A 358 -0.85 0.32 39.42
CA GLN A 358 0.53 0.78 39.46
C GLN A 358 0.65 2.26 39.04
N ASN A 359 1.61 2.96 39.63
CA ASN A 359 1.88 4.36 39.30
C ASN A 359 2.57 4.49 37.94
N VAL A 360 2.11 5.42 37.13
CA VAL A 360 2.76 5.88 35.90
C VAL A 360 2.98 7.39 35.95
N ILE A 361 4.14 7.83 35.47
CA ILE A 361 4.50 9.24 35.37
C ILE A 361 3.98 9.77 34.04
N VAL A 362 3.32 10.93 34.05
CA VAL A 362 2.72 11.54 32.86
C VAL A 362 3.16 12.98 32.72
N VAL A 363 3.59 13.35 31.52
CA VAL A 363 3.74 14.74 31.07
C VAL A 363 2.61 15.02 30.09
N ALA A 364 1.73 15.95 30.42
CA ALA A 364 0.57 16.30 29.63
C ALA A 364 0.65 17.75 29.12
N PHE A 365 0.52 17.93 27.81
CA PHE A 365 0.17 19.21 27.22
C PHE A 365 -1.34 19.44 27.26
N GLU A 366 -1.76 20.67 27.00
CA GLU A 366 -3.16 21.08 26.98
C GLU A 366 -3.46 21.77 25.65
N MET A 367 -4.42 21.22 24.90
CA MET A 367 -4.96 21.78 23.66
C MET A 367 -3.90 22.23 22.66
N LEU A 368 -2.86 21.42 22.44
CA LEU A 368 -1.93 21.65 21.33
C LEU A 368 -2.68 21.70 19.98
N PRO A 369 -2.32 22.62 19.06
CA PRO A 369 -2.81 22.59 17.69
C PRO A 369 -2.43 21.28 16.98
N LYS A 370 -3.30 20.76 16.09
CA LYS A 370 -3.08 19.49 15.36
C LYS A 370 -1.74 19.42 14.62
N ALA A 371 -1.28 20.54 14.04
CA ALA A 371 0.03 20.59 13.36
C ALA A 371 1.21 20.44 14.35
N GLU A 372 1.12 21.05 15.53
CA GLU A 372 2.14 20.92 16.59
C GLU A 372 2.13 19.51 17.19
N GLU A 373 0.93 18.95 17.40
CA GLU A 373 0.73 17.56 17.78
C GLU A 373 1.48 16.60 16.84
N ALA A 374 1.26 16.75 15.52
CA ALA A 374 1.92 15.98 14.47
C ALA A 374 3.44 16.08 14.53
N ASN A 375 3.94 17.31 14.59
CA ASN A 375 5.38 17.60 14.62
C ASN A 375 6.02 17.00 15.86
N LEU A 376 5.40 17.17 17.03
CA LEU A 376 5.90 16.61 18.29
C LEU A 376 5.96 15.08 18.23
N PHE A 377 4.95 14.43 17.65
CA PHE A 377 4.97 12.98 17.42
C PHE A 377 6.14 12.56 16.51
N VAL A 378 6.31 13.24 15.36
CA VAL A 378 7.37 12.95 14.38
C VAL A 378 8.73 13.15 15.03
N THR A 379 8.97 14.28 15.70
CA THR A 379 10.25 14.58 16.37
C THR A 379 10.60 13.51 17.41
N ILE A 380 9.67 13.19 18.32
CA ILE A 380 9.93 12.20 19.39
C ILE A 380 10.20 10.81 18.80
N ASN A 381 9.48 10.41 17.74
CA ASN A 381 9.60 9.07 17.19
C ASN A 381 10.79 8.93 16.24
N HIS A 382 11.10 9.95 15.44
CA HIS A 382 12.16 9.95 14.44
C HIS A 382 13.56 9.84 15.08
N GLU A 383 13.78 10.51 16.22
CA GLU A 383 15.05 10.43 16.95
C GLU A 383 15.29 9.07 17.63
N GLN A 384 14.22 8.33 17.95
CA GLN A 384 14.33 7.05 18.66
C GLN A 384 14.31 5.81 17.74
N LYS A 385 13.66 5.87 16.55
CA LYS A 385 13.70 4.86 15.47
C LYS A 385 13.04 5.45 14.20
N SER A 386 13.58 5.27 13.00
CA SER A 386 13.01 5.93 11.80
C SER A 386 11.51 5.61 11.57
N VAL A 387 10.72 6.64 11.24
CA VAL A 387 9.31 6.50 10.87
C VAL A 387 9.25 5.95 9.43
N PRO A 388 8.43 4.91 9.12
CA PRO A 388 8.38 4.34 7.77
C PRO A 388 8.00 5.40 6.71
N LYS A 389 8.67 5.41 5.55
CA LYS A 389 8.45 6.39 4.46
C LYS A 389 6.98 6.50 4.04
N HIS A 390 6.28 5.38 3.94
CA HIS A 390 4.83 5.33 3.71
C HIS A 390 4.02 6.21 4.68
N LEU A 391 4.36 6.22 5.97
CA LEU A 391 3.63 7.01 6.97
C LEU A 391 3.93 8.50 6.77
N LEU A 392 5.17 8.85 6.44
CA LEU A 392 5.49 10.24 6.08
C LEU A 392 4.71 10.68 4.84
N ASP A 393 4.57 9.80 3.84
CA ASP A 393 3.78 10.07 2.64
C ASP A 393 2.28 10.29 2.93
N ASP A 394 1.71 9.57 3.90
CA ASP A 394 0.32 9.74 4.37
C ASP A 394 0.15 11.03 5.21
N LEU A 395 1.15 11.37 6.04
CA LEU A 395 1.15 12.58 6.88
C LEU A 395 1.43 13.86 6.09
N GLU A 396 2.06 13.76 4.91
CA GLU A 396 2.42 14.93 4.10
C GLU A 396 1.19 15.77 3.72
N GLY A 397 0.03 15.13 3.52
CA GLY A 397 -1.25 15.80 3.25
C GLY A 397 -1.69 16.80 4.31
N GLU A 398 -1.12 16.73 5.51
CA GLU A 398 -1.58 17.47 6.69
C GLU A 398 -0.46 18.36 7.23
N LEU A 399 0.76 17.83 7.26
CA LEU A 399 1.96 18.59 7.64
C LEU A 399 2.27 19.71 6.66
N LYS A 400 1.97 19.50 5.37
CA LYS A 400 2.38 20.41 4.29
C LYS A 400 1.19 21.01 3.54
N TRP A 401 -0.02 20.89 4.10
CA TRP A 401 -1.20 21.51 3.52
C TRP A 401 -1.03 23.03 3.47
N GLY A 402 -1.24 23.64 2.30
CA GLY A 402 -0.99 25.07 2.10
C GLY A 402 0.49 25.47 2.11
N SER A 403 1.43 24.54 1.94
CA SER A 403 2.85 24.87 1.80
C SER A 403 3.07 25.80 0.60
N SER A 404 3.92 26.81 0.78
CA SER A 404 4.35 27.69 -0.31
C SER A 404 5.36 27.03 -1.25
N ILE A 405 5.92 25.88 -0.87
CA ILE A 405 6.88 25.12 -1.68
C ILE A 405 6.07 24.24 -2.66
N PRO A 406 6.20 24.42 -3.99
CA PRO A 406 5.35 23.74 -4.98
C PRO A 406 5.38 22.21 -4.89
N SER A 407 6.55 21.58 -4.74
CA SER A 407 6.63 20.11 -4.61
C SER A 407 5.94 19.58 -3.35
N GLU A 408 6.05 20.29 -2.23
CA GLU A 408 5.37 19.95 -0.98
C GLU A 408 3.86 20.11 -1.09
N ARG A 409 3.41 21.19 -1.74
CA ARG A 409 2.00 21.46 -2.02
C ARG A 409 1.38 20.35 -2.88
N ILE A 410 2.03 19.99 -3.99
CA ILE A 410 1.60 18.88 -4.86
C ILE A 410 1.55 17.56 -4.08
N GLY A 411 2.59 17.29 -3.28
CA GLY A 411 2.66 16.09 -2.42
C GLY A 411 1.52 16.02 -1.42
N ALA A 412 1.19 17.15 -0.78
CA ALA A 412 0.11 17.24 0.19
C ALA A 412 -1.28 17.02 -0.44
N ILE A 413 -1.56 17.70 -1.56
CA ILE A 413 -2.80 17.53 -2.32
C ILE A 413 -2.94 16.09 -2.79
N SER A 414 -1.88 15.50 -3.34
CA SER A 414 -1.87 14.10 -3.80
C SER A 414 -2.19 13.13 -2.66
N ALA A 415 -1.58 13.32 -1.48
CA ALA A 415 -1.84 12.47 -0.32
C ALA A 415 -3.30 12.55 0.14
N ARG A 416 -3.89 13.76 0.24
CA ARG A 416 -5.31 13.92 0.59
C ARG A 416 -6.24 13.36 -0.49
N LEU A 417 -5.92 13.56 -1.76
CA LEU A 417 -6.70 13.05 -2.90
C LEU A 417 -6.80 11.53 -2.88
N ILE A 418 -5.66 10.83 -2.82
CA ILE A 418 -5.60 9.36 -2.73
C ILE A 418 -6.43 8.85 -1.53
N ASN A 419 -6.37 9.61 -0.44
CA ASN A 419 -7.09 9.33 0.78
C ASN A 419 -8.62 9.48 0.64
N CYS A 420 -9.10 10.49 -0.11
CA CYS A 420 -10.51 10.63 -0.47
C CYS A 420 -10.96 9.51 -1.42
N LEU A 421 -10.20 9.24 -2.48
CA LEU A 421 -10.51 8.19 -3.47
C LEU A 421 -10.68 6.80 -2.82
N ASN A 422 -9.86 6.48 -1.82
CA ASN A 422 -9.98 5.22 -1.08
C ASN A 422 -11.24 5.13 -0.21
N ALA A 423 -11.81 6.27 0.18
CA ALA A 423 -12.96 6.38 1.08
C ALA A 423 -14.31 6.51 0.34
N ASP A 424 -14.28 6.86 -0.95
CA ASP A 424 -15.47 7.14 -1.74
C ASP A 424 -16.25 5.85 -2.05
N LEU A 425 -17.31 5.62 -1.27
CA LEU A 425 -18.12 4.41 -1.39
C LEU A 425 -18.80 4.33 -2.76
N GLY A 426 -18.56 3.22 -3.47
CA GLY A 426 -19.11 2.98 -4.80
C GLY A 426 -18.22 3.47 -5.95
N GLU A 427 -17.17 4.23 -5.64
CA GLU A 427 -16.21 4.71 -6.63
C GLU A 427 -15.10 3.67 -6.92
N PRO A 428 -14.35 3.81 -8.04
CA PRO A 428 -13.42 2.78 -8.50
C PRO A 428 -12.37 2.36 -7.48
N PHE A 429 -11.88 3.32 -6.68
CA PHE A 429 -10.80 3.10 -5.71
C PHE A 429 -11.24 2.73 -4.30
N TYR A 430 -12.55 2.60 -4.05
CA TYR A 430 -13.07 2.26 -2.73
C TYR A 430 -12.40 1.01 -2.14
N ASN A 431 -11.72 1.18 -1.00
CA ASN A 431 -10.97 0.13 -0.31
C ASN A 431 -9.90 -0.60 -1.15
N ARG A 432 -9.33 0.06 -2.16
CA ARG A 432 -8.28 -0.52 -3.02
C ARG A 432 -6.86 -0.09 -2.63
N ILE A 433 -6.73 1.00 -1.88
CA ILE A 433 -5.44 1.55 -1.49
C ILE A 433 -5.05 1.03 -0.11
N THR A 434 -3.85 0.48 -0.03
CA THR A 434 -3.22 0.00 1.20
C THR A 434 -3.06 1.16 2.18
N GLN A 435 -3.35 0.88 3.44
CA GLN A 435 -3.19 1.81 4.55
C GLN A 435 -2.22 1.21 5.56
N GLN A 436 -1.53 2.06 6.32
CA GLN A 436 -0.52 1.55 7.24
C GLN A 436 -1.10 0.57 8.23
N GLY A 437 -0.42 -0.56 8.39
CA GLY A 437 -0.82 -1.64 9.29
C GLY A 437 -1.90 -2.54 8.77
N MET A 438 -2.68 -2.09 7.77
CA MET A 438 -3.70 -2.92 7.15
C MET A 438 -3.03 -3.94 6.24
N PRO A 439 -3.29 -5.25 6.44
CA PRO A 439 -2.74 -6.25 5.56
C PRO A 439 -3.29 -6.03 4.15
N SER A 440 -2.41 -5.96 3.17
CA SER A 440 -2.80 -5.89 1.77
C SER A 440 -3.60 -7.14 1.40
N THR A 441 -4.60 -6.99 0.54
CA THR A 441 -5.36 -8.10 -0.04
C THR A 441 -5.24 -8.05 -1.56
N ASN A 442 -5.81 -9.03 -2.26
CA ASN A 442 -5.89 -8.96 -3.73
C ASN A 442 -6.65 -7.71 -4.18
N LYS A 443 -7.72 -7.33 -3.49
CA LYS A 443 -8.50 -6.11 -3.77
C LYS A 443 -7.82 -4.83 -3.27
N THR A 444 -7.21 -4.87 -2.07
CA THR A 444 -6.50 -3.74 -1.46
C THR A 444 -5.00 -3.87 -1.71
N CYS A 445 -4.57 -3.54 -2.92
CA CYS A 445 -3.21 -3.77 -3.41
C CYS A 445 -2.48 -2.51 -3.91
N LEU A 446 -3.17 -1.38 -4.05
CA LEU A 446 -2.58 -0.13 -4.51
C LEU A 446 -1.84 0.58 -3.38
N THR A 447 -0.84 1.41 -3.68
CA THR A 447 -0.02 2.08 -2.66
C THR A 447 0.02 3.58 -2.86
N ILE A 448 -0.03 4.33 -1.75
CA ILE A 448 0.04 5.81 -1.77
C ILE A 448 1.28 6.31 -2.54
N PRO A 449 2.50 5.78 -2.33
CA PRO A 449 3.68 6.28 -3.05
C PRO A 449 3.60 6.11 -4.56
N ALA A 450 3.07 4.98 -5.06
CA ALA A 450 2.90 4.74 -6.48
C ALA A 450 1.93 5.74 -7.12
N LEU A 451 0.78 5.98 -6.48
CA LEU A 451 -0.22 6.91 -6.99
C LEU A 451 0.27 8.37 -6.90
N LYS A 452 0.97 8.76 -5.82
CA LYS A 452 1.61 10.09 -5.71
C LYS A 452 2.60 10.32 -6.84
N GLU A 453 3.41 9.32 -7.14
CA GLU A 453 4.40 9.42 -8.22
C GLU A 453 3.73 9.61 -9.59
N ALA A 454 2.65 8.87 -9.88
CA ALA A 454 1.93 9.09 -11.13
C ALA A 454 1.21 10.44 -11.21
N LEU A 455 0.60 10.92 -10.12
CA LEU A 455 -0.01 12.26 -10.07
C LEU A 455 1.02 13.36 -10.31
N ARG A 456 2.22 13.20 -9.75
CA ARG A 456 3.35 14.11 -9.97
C ARG A 456 3.79 14.09 -11.44
N ARG A 457 3.94 12.90 -12.03
CA ARG A 457 4.40 12.74 -13.43
C ARG A 457 3.37 13.20 -14.46
N SER A 458 2.08 13.00 -14.20
CA SER A 458 1.01 13.41 -15.12
C SER A 458 0.91 14.93 -15.24
N GLY A 459 1.30 15.68 -14.21
CA GLY A 459 1.18 17.14 -14.16
C GLY A 459 -0.27 17.63 -13.97
N LEU A 460 -1.23 16.74 -13.70
CA LEU A 460 -2.63 17.09 -13.50
C LEU A 460 -2.84 18.04 -12.31
N LEU A 461 -2.01 17.91 -11.27
CA LEU A 461 -2.00 18.77 -10.07
C LEU A 461 -0.93 19.88 -10.14
N GLY A 462 -0.37 20.12 -11.33
CA GLY A 462 0.69 21.08 -11.58
C GLY A 462 2.10 20.52 -11.46
N ARG A 463 3.10 21.38 -11.74
CA ARG A 463 4.52 21.06 -11.78
C ARG A 463 5.33 22.06 -10.97
N ALA A 464 6.33 21.54 -10.24
CA ALA A 464 7.34 22.37 -9.59
C ALA A 464 8.45 22.66 -10.60
N LEU A 465 8.66 23.93 -10.93
CA LEU A 465 9.70 24.39 -11.85
C LEU A 465 10.78 25.16 -11.09
N LEU A 466 11.93 25.37 -11.75
CA LEU A 466 13.02 26.22 -11.26
C LEU A 466 13.42 25.91 -9.80
N ASN A 467 13.65 24.63 -9.49
CA ASN A 467 14.01 24.18 -8.13
C ASN A 467 13.02 24.63 -7.04
N ASN A 468 11.71 24.52 -7.29
CA ASN A 468 10.62 24.89 -6.38
C ASN A 468 10.35 26.39 -6.22
N SER A 469 10.90 27.25 -7.08
CA SER A 469 10.56 28.68 -7.02
C SER A 469 9.28 29.02 -7.77
N ASN A 470 8.83 28.17 -8.70
CA ASN A 470 7.64 28.42 -9.51
C ASN A 470 6.71 27.20 -9.52
N TYR A 471 5.40 27.47 -9.40
CA TYR A 471 4.34 26.47 -9.46
C TYR A 471 3.53 26.68 -10.74
N GLU A 472 3.75 25.80 -11.72
CA GLU A 472 2.92 25.75 -12.92
C GLU A 472 1.65 24.97 -12.61
N LEU A 473 0.49 25.59 -12.80
CA LEU A 473 -0.80 24.98 -12.51
C LEU A 473 -1.15 23.90 -13.54
N GLY A 474 -1.69 22.78 -13.06
CA GLY A 474 -2.16 21.68 -13.90
C GLY A 474 -3.64 21.82 -14.26
N ALA A 475 -4.10 20.97 -15.18
CA ALA A 475 -5.48 20.99 -15.68
C ALA A 475 -6.57 20.83 -14.59
N LEU A 476 -6.25 20.13 -13.48
CA LEU A 476 -7.20 19.91 -12.38
C LEU A 476 -7.05 20.94 -11.25
N CYS A 477 -6.16 21.93 -11.39
CA CYS A 477 -5.98 22.99 -10.40
C CYS A 477 -7.13 23.99 -10.42
N GLY A 478 -7.74 24.21 -9.25
CA GLY A 478 -8.68 25.30 -8.99
C GLY A 478 -8.00 26.56 -8.44
N CYS A 479 -8.79 27.53 -7.97
CA CYS A 479 -8.28 28.76 -7.36
C CYS A 479 -7.63 28.50 -5.99
N THR A 480 -8.00 27.41 -5.33
CA THR A 480 -7.48 27.02 -4.01
C THR A 480 -7.05 25.55 -3.98
N ASP A 481 -6.29 25.16 -2.93
CA ASP A 481 -5.90 23.76 -2.72
C ASP A 481 -7.10 22.85 -2.47
N SER A 482 -8.12 23.35 -1.77
CA SER A 482 -9.37 22.62 -1.52
C SER A 482 -10.14 22.39 -2.81
N GLU A 483 -10.26 23.43 -3.65
CA GLU A 483 -10.93 23.31 -4.94
C GLU A 483 -10.15 22.39 -5.90
N THR A 484 -8.82 22.46 -5.89
CA THR A 484 -7.96 21.53 -6.63
C THR A 484 -8.19 20.08 -6.17
N LEU A 485 -8.29 19.84 -4.87
CA LEU A 485 -8.58 18.52 -4.31
C LEU A 485 -9.96 18.00 -4.77
N ASP A 486 -10.99 18.83 -4.72
CA ASP A 486 -12.35 18.45 -5.11
C ASP A 486 -12.46 18.18 -6.62
N ARG A 487 -11.89 19.06 -7.46
CA ARG A 487 -11.83 18.86 -8.91
C ARG A 487 -11.10 17.58 -9.27
N ALA A 488 -9.92 17.36 -8.68
CA ALA A 488 -9.12 16.17 -8.94
C ALA A 488 -9.82 14.88 -8.46
N ARG A 489 -10.50 14.92 -7.32
CA ARG A 489 -11.30 13.79 -6.81
C ARG A 489 -12.42 13.41 -7.78
N SER A 490 -13.19 14.40 -8.24
CA SER A 490 -14.28 14.17 -9.20
C SER A 490 -13.73 13.58 -10.51
N ALA A 491 -12.71 14.23 -11.09
CA ALA A 491 -12.15 13.85 -12.38
C ALA A 491 -11.55 12.44 -12.37
N ILE A 492 -10.77 12.09 -11.33
CA ILE A 492 -10.14 10.77 -11.23
C ILE A 492 -11.20 9.67 -11.01
N ASN A 493 -12.23 9.91 -10.18
CA ASN A 493 -13.30 8.93 -9.99
C ASN A 493 -14.07 8.69 -11.31
N GLN A 494 -14.41 9.76 -12.05
CA GLN A 494 -15.11 9.64 -13.32
C GLN A 494 -14.24 8.93 -14.38
N TYR A 495 -12.98 9.34 -14.53
CA TYR A 495 -12.03 8.74 -15.48
C TYR A 495 -11.79 7.24 -15.24
N PHE A 496 -11.54 6.85 -13.98
CA PHE A 496 -11.42 5.42 -13.65
C PHE A 496 -12.76 4.68 -13.65
N GLY A 497 -13.87 5.41 -13.61
CA GLY A 497 -15.21 4.89 -13.85
C GLY A 497 -15.31 4.25 -15.22
N PHE A 498 -14.84 4.94 -16.28
CA PHE A 498 -14.80 4.41 -17.65
C PHE A 498 -14.02 3.08 -17.72
N ILE A 499 -12.79 3.07 -17.19
CA ILE A 499 -11.92 1.88 -17.20
C ILE A 499 -12.53 0.71 -16.43
N ARG A 500 -13.04 0.97 -15.21
CA ARG A 500 -13.66 -0.06 -14.38
C ARG A 500 -14.89 -0.64 -15.07
N ASN A 501 -15.74 0.21 -15.64
CA ASN A 501 -17.02 -0.21 -16.19
C ASN A 501 -16.84 -0.99 -17.50
N ALA A 502 -15.82 -0.66 -18.30
CA ALA A 502 -15.47 -1.40 -19.51
C ALA A 502 -15.10 -2.87 -19.23
N ASN A 503 -14.46 -3.17 -18.09
CA ASN A 503 -14.23 -4.56 -17.67
C ASN A 503 -14.20 -4.73 -16.14
N LEU A 504 -15.39 -4.78 -15.53
CA LEU A 504 -15.53 -4.86 -14.07
C LEU A 504 -14.93 -6.15 -13.49
N SER A 505 -15.07 -7.27 -14.20
CA SER A 505 -14.54 -8.57 -13.76
C SER A 505 -13.03 -8.51 -13.58
N GLU A 506 -12.31 -7.99 -14.56
CA GLU A 506 -10.86 -7.87 -14.50
C GLU A 506 -10.41 -6.78 -13.51
N TRP A 507 -11.17 -5.69 -13.37
CA TRP A 507 -10.93 -4.69 -12.34
C TRP A 507 -11.03 -5.27 -10.91
N GLU A 508 -11.99 -6.15 -10.64
CA GLU A 508 -12.17 -6.81 -9.34
C GLU A 508 -11.07 -7.84 -9.01
N ASN A 509 -10.33 -8.36 -9.99
CA ASN A 509 -9.18 -9.26 -9.77
C ASN A 509 -8.02 -8.58 -9.01
N GLY A 510 -7.94 -7.23 -9.07
CA GLY A 510 -6.97 -6.45 -8.30
C GLY A 510 -5.52 -6.89 -8.59
N ARG A 511 -4.80 -7.34 -7.55
CA ARG A 511 -3.39 -7.79 -7.65
C ARG A 511 -3.17 -8.90 -8.68
N ASP A 512 -4.13 -9.80 -8.84
CA ASP A 512 -3.99 -10.96 -9.74
C ASP A 512 -4.43 -10.63 -11.18
N GLY A 513 -5.03 -9.45 -11.38
CA GLY A 513 -5.41 -8.94 -12.70
C GLY A 513 -4.40 -7.93 -13.25
N TYR A 514 -4.78 -7.31 -14.36
CA TYR A 514 -3.92 -6.38 -15.11
C TYR A 514 -4.43 -4.92 -15.10
N LEU A 515 -5.69 -4.67 -14.75
CA LEU A 515 -6.28 -3.32 -14.82
C LEU A 515 -6.18 -2.51 -13.52
N CYS A 516 -6.20 -3.18 -12.35
CA CYS A 516 -6.19 -2.52 -11.04
C CYS A 516 -4.97 -2.89 -10.22
N THR A 517 -3.78 -2.57 -10.76
CA THR A 517 -2.48 -2.74 -10.10
C THR A 517 -1.76 -1.40 -9.99
N ASN A 518 -0.73 -1.29 -9.14
CA ASN A 518 0.09 -0.08 -9.07
C ASN A 518 0.64 0.31 -10.45
N VAL A 519 1.00 -0.66 -11.29
CA VAL A 519 1.56 -0.41 -12.62
C VAL A 519 0.51 0.20 -13.54
N ALA A 520 -0.64 -0.47 -13.66
CA ALA A 520 -1.72 -0.03 -14.54
C ALA A 520 -2.29 1.32 -14.12
N VAL A 521 -2.58 1.51 -12.82
CA VAL A 521 -3.15 2.77 -12.30
C VAL A 521 -2.18 3.94 -12.52
N GLN A 522 -0.87 3.73 -12.36
CA GLN A 522 0.12 4.77 -12.68
C GLN A 522 0.07 5.14 -14.17
N ALA A 523 0.02 4.14 -15.05
CA ALA A 523 -0.05 4.35 -16.50
C ALA A 523 -1.33 5.09 -16.92
N TYR A 524 -2.49 4.72 -16.35
CA TYR A 524 -3.77 5.40 -16.61
C TYR A 524 -3.76 6.85 -16.12
N ILE A 525 -3.18 7.16 -14.95
CA ILE A 525 -3.05 8.56 -14.49
C ILE A 525 -2.15 9.38 -15.42
N MET A 526 -1.05 8.79 -15.91
CA MET A 526 -0.19 9.45 -16.90
C MET A 526 -0.92 9.67 -18.23
N LEU A 527 -1.69 8.68 -18.68
CA LEU A 527 -2.53 8.76 -19.87
C LEU A 527 -3.57 9.88 -19.76
N MET A 528 -4.26 9.98 -18.64
CA MET A 528 -5.21 11.07 -18.40
C MET A 528 -4.54 12.44 -18.58
N GLY A 529 -3.33 12.64 -18.06
CA GLY A 529 -2.57 13.88 -18.26
C GLY A 529 -2.22 14.16 -19.73
N ALA A 530 -1.86 13.14 -20.49
CA ALA A 530 -1.58 13.27 -21.92
C ALA A 530 -2.84 13.54 -22.74
N LEU A 531 -3.95 12.90 -22.41
CA LEU A 531 -5.24 13.07 -23.08
C LEU A 531 -5.82 14.47 -22.87
N VAL A 532 -5.76 15.00 -21.65
CA VAL A 532 -6.23 16.36 -21.38
C VAL A 532 -5.42 17.37 -22.19
N LYS A 533 -4.09 17.25 -22.23
CA LYS A 533 -3.24 18.13 -23.04
C LYS A 533 -3.55 18.05 -24.53
N TYR A 534 -3.76 16.84 -25.04
CA TYR A 534 -4.11 16.61 -26.44
C TYR A 534 -5.47 17.21 -26.80
N TRP A 535 -6.45 17.03 -25.92
CA TRP A 535 -7.77 17.63 -26.03
C TRP A 535 -7.72 19.17 -26.03
N GLU A 536 -7.01 19.78 -25.08
CA GLU A 536 -6.81 21.24 -25.00
C GLU A 536 -6.17 21.78 -26.29
N ALA A 537 -5.14 21.09 -26.81
CA ALA A 537 -4.47 21.48 -28.04
C ALA A 537 -5.40 21.44 -29.27
N ASN A 538 -6.27 20.43 -29.36
CA ASN A 538 -7.16 20.23 -30.51
C ASN A 538 -8.43 21.08 -30.47
N THR A 539 -8.88 21.48 -29.28
CA THR A 539 -10.12 22.25 -29.11
C THR A 539 -9.88 23.72 -28.78
N ALA A 540 -8.63 24.10 -28.49
CA ALA A 540 -8.26 25.40 -27.91
C ALA A 540 -9.01 25.71 -26.61
N ALA A 541 -9.46 24.68 -25.89
CA ALA A 541 -10.06 24.78 -24.57
C ALA A 541 -9.00 24.92 -23.47
N ASP A 542 -9.41 25.45 -22.32
CA ASP A 542 -8.62 25.44 -21.08
C ASP A 542 -9.37 24.60 -20.04
N ALA A 543 -8.82 23.45 -19.66
CA ALA A 543 -9.47 22.54 -18.72
C ALA A 543 -9.73 23.19 -17.36
N ARG A 544 -8.94 24.19 -16.95
CA ARG A 544 -9.10 24.87 -15.65
C ARG A 544 -10.33 25.77 -15.62
N GLU A 545 -10.71 26.33 -16.77
CA GLU A 545 -11.88 27.20 -16.93
C GLU A 545 -13.17 26.41 -17.21
N MET A 546 -13.09 25.08 -17.29
CA MET A 546 -14.22 24.19 -17.58
C MET A 546 -14.64 23.36 -16.37
N THR A 547 -15.87 22.84 -16.42
CA THR A 547 -16.34 21.87 -15.43
C THR A 547 -15.62 20.54 -15.60
N VAL A 548 -15.54 19.74 -14.53
CA VAL A 548 -14.90 18.42 -14.61
C VAL A 548 -15.65 17.54 -15.60
N GLU A 549 -16.98 17.62 -15.60
CA GLU A 549 -17.86 16.86 -16.46
C GLU A 549 -17.58 17.13 -17.94
N ASP A 550 -17.44 18.40 -18.34
CA ASP A 550 -17.14 18.77 -19.72
C ASP A 550 -15.75 18.31 -20.16
N VAL A 551 -14.75 18.43 -19.29
CA VAL A 551 -13.39 17.91 -19.57
C VAL A 551 -13.42 16.39 -19.74
N MET A 552 -14.17 15.68 -18.88
CA MET A 552 -14.29 14.22 -18.97
C MET A 552 -15.00 13.78 -20.26
N ILE A 553 -16.08 14.47 -20.66
CA ILE A 553 -16.76 14.25 -21.95
C ILE A 553 -15.77 14.45 -23.12
N GLY A 554 -14.96 15.51 -23.04
CA GLY A 554 -13.96 15.82 -24.08
C GLY A 554 -12.91 14.71 -24.26
N ILE A 555 -12.44 14.11 -23.17
CA ILE A 555 -11.43 13.03 -23.24
C ILE A 555 -12.03 11.63 -23.44
N GLU A 556 -13.32 11.43 -23.14
CA GLU A 556 -14.04 10.15 -23.29
C GLU A 556 -13.97 9.66 -24.75
N GLU A 557 -14.06 10.57 -25.73
CA GLU A 557 -13.96 10.21 -27.15
C GLU A 557 -12.65 9.48 -27.49
N TYR A 558 -11.53 9.93 -26.91
CA TYR A 558 -10.21 9.34 -27.11
C TYR A 558 -10.06 8.01 -26.35
N MET A 559 -10.68 7.92 -25.17
CA MET A 559 -10.69 6.71 -24.33
C MET A 559 -11.47 5.56 -24.97
N LYS A 560 -12.38 5.84 -25.90
CA LYS A 560 -13.23 4.82 -26.53
C LYS A 560 -12.44 3.66 -27.14
N SER A 561 -11.27 3.93 -27.74
CA SER A 561 -10.38 2.90 -28.29
C SER A 561 -9.88 1.89 -27.23
N ILE A 562 -9.66 2.35 -25.99
CA ILE A 562 -9.25 1.52 -24.87
C ILE A 562 -10.46 0.80 -24.29
N GLU A 563 -11.60 1.48 -24.13
CA GLU A 563 -12.83 0.88 -23.61
C GLU A 563 -13.31 -0.27 -24.50
N ASP A 564 -13.37 -0.05 -25.81
CA ASP A 564 -13.79 -1.08 -26.78
C ASP A 564 -12.87 -2.31 -26.74
N PHE A 565 -11.56 -2.10 -26.58
CA PHE A 565 -10.61 -3.19 -26.39
C PHE A 565 -10.88 -3.94 -25.08
N LEU A 566 -11.09 -3.23 -23.97
CA LEU A 566 -11.32 -3.83 -22.65
C LEU A 566 -12.65 -4.60 -22.58
N GLU A 567 -13.71 -4.09 -23.22
CA GLU A 567 -15.02 -4.72 -23.29
C GLU A 567 -15.00 -6.02 -24.11
N SER A 568 -14.24 -6.03 -25.20
CA SER A 568 -14.20 -7.16 -26.15
C SER A 568 -13.12 -8.20 -25.83
N SER A 569 -12.17 -7.90 -24.95
CA SER A 569 -11.01 -8.76 -24.68
C SER A 569 -11.26 -9.84 -23.63
N THR A 570 -10.72 -11.02 -23.89
CA THR A 570 -10.58 -12.11 -22.91
C THR A 570 -9.43 -11.85 -21.92
N PRO A 571 -9.39 -12.50 -20.75
CA PRO A 571 -8.28 -12.36 -19.79
C PRO A 571 -6.89 -12.62 -20.39
N SER A 572 -6.79 -13.56 -21.34
CA SER A 572 -5.53 -13.86 -22.04
C SER A 572 -5.08 -12.73 -22.97
N GLN A 573 -6.01 -12.05 -23.66
CA GLN A 573 -5.71 -10.90 -24.51
C GLN A 573 -5.31 -9.67 -23.69
N ILE A 574 -6.01 -9.42 -22.57
CA ILE A 574 -5.64 -8.35 -21.62
C ILE A 574 -4.23 -8.61 -21.09
N LYS A 575 -3.93 -9.84 -20.68
CA LYS A 575 -2.58 -10.23 -20.25
C LYS A 575 -1.55 -9.97 -21.33
N ALA A 576 -1.79 -10.37 -22.58
CA ALA A 576 -0.85 -10.16 -23.67
C ALA A 576 -0.57 -8.67 -23.91
N ALA A 577 -1.62 -7.83 -23.88
CA ALA A 577 -1.49 -6.40 -24.06
C ALA A 577 -0.76 -5.71 -22.89
N PHE A 578 -1.04 -6.10 -21.65
CA PHE A 578 -0.71 -5.30 -20.48
C PHE A 578 0.25 -5.94 -19.48
N GLN A 579 0.68 -7.18 -19.72
CA GLN A 579 1.78 -7.75 -18.95
C GLN A 579 3.06 -7.00 -19.29
N VAL A 580 3.72 -6.44 -18.28
CA VAL A 580 4.97 -5.68 -18.38
C VAL A 580 6.00 -6.19 -17.37
N PRO A 581 7.30 -5.85 -17.52
CA PRO A 581 8.33 -6.22 -16.56
C PRO A 581 8.05 -5.69 -15.15
N PHE A 582 8.53 -6.42 -14.13
CA PHE A 582 8.46 -5.96 -12.75
C PHE A 582 9.46 -4.83 -12.50
N GLY A 583 9.08 -3.81 -11.71
CA GLY A 583 9.96 -2.71 -11.30
C GLY A 583 9.56 -1.36 -11.90
N SER A 584 10.49 -0.40 -11.86
CA SER A 584 10.24 1.01 -12.23
C SER A 584 9.99 1.22 -13.72
N GLY A 585 10.40 0.29 -14.59
CA GLY A 585 10.14 0.34 -16.03
C GLY A 585 8.74 -0.12 -16.46
N GLY A 586 8.01 -0.83 -15.58
CA GLY A 586 6.68 -1.35 -15.90
C GLY A 586 5.62 -0.27 -16.19
N PRO A 587 5.45 0.76 -15.33
CA PRO A 587 4.43 1.78 -15.57
C PRO A 587 4.64 2.60 -16.86
N PRO A 588 5.85 3.08 -17.19
CA PRO A 588 6.11 3.71 -18.49
C PRO A 588 5.78 2.82 -19.69
N GLU A 589 6.20 1.55 -19.65
CA GLU A 589 5.91 0.57 -20.70
C GLU A 589 4.40 0.40 -20.90
N TYR A 590 3.65 0.21 -19.82
CA TYR A 590 2.19 0.10 -19.87
C TYR A 590 1.56 1.36 -20.47
N TYR A 591 2.04 2.54 -20.04
CA TYR A 591 1.57 3.84 -20.53
C TYR A 591 1.75 4.00 -22.05
N TYR A 592 2.93 3.67 -22.59
CA TYR A 592 3.16 3.80 -24.04
C TYR A 592 2.35 2.80 -24.87
N ARG A 593 2.10 1.59 -24.35
CA ARG A 593 1.17 0.65 -24.98
C ARG A 593 -0.24 1.20 -25.09
N LEU A 594 -0.75 1.85 -24.03
CA LEU A 594 -2.02 2.55 -24.10
C LEU A 594 -1.98 3.69 -25.13
N CYS A 595 -0.90 4.48 -25.16
CA CYS A 595 -0.77 5.58 -26.10
C CYS A 595 -0.78 5.10 -27.56
N ARG A 596 -0.11 3.98 -27.86
CA ARG A 596 -0.12 3.34 -29.18
C ARG A 596 -1.52 2.91 -29.62
N MET A 597 -2.35 2.42 -28.69
CA MET A 597 -3.75 2.07 -28.99
C MET A 597 -4.55 3.31 -29.43
N ILE A 598 -4.35 4.44 -28.74
CA ILE A 598 -5.01 5.71 -29.10
C ILE A 598 -4.48 6.23 -30.44
N LYS A 599 -3.15 6.21 -30.63
CA LYS A 599 -2.50 6.67 -31.86
C LYS A 599 -2.96 5.92 -33.11
N THR A 600 -3.37 4.66 -32.96
CA THR A 600 -3.95 3.86 -34.07
C THR A 600 -5.20 4.52 -34.67
N LYS A 601 -5.99 5.22 -33.84
CA LYS A 601 -7.17 5.99 -34.29
C LYS A 601 -6.87 7.47 -34.53
N TYR A 602 -5.95 8.04 -33.75
CA TYR A 602 -5.58 9.46 -33.78
C TYR A 602 -4.07 9.58 -34.07
N SER A 603 -3.68 9.59 -35.34
CA SER A 603 -2.27 9.46 -35.76
C SER A 603 -1.35 10.59 -35.28
N ASP A 604 -1.92 11.75 -34.97
CA ASP A 604 -1.27 12.94 -34.43
C ASP A 604 -1.15 12.94 -32.90
N PHE A 605 -1.72 11.95 -32.21
CA PHE A 605 -1.54 11.75 -30.77
C PHE A 605 -0.10 11.29 -30.47
N GLN A 606 0.77 12.24 -30.15
CA GLN A 606 2.20 12.02 -29.94
C GLN A 606 2.70 12.60 -28.61
N PRO A 607 2.38 11.97 -27.47
CA PRO A 607 2.92 12.41 -26.17
C PRO A 607 4.45 12.24 -26.08
N GLU A 608 5.05 13.02 -25.18
CA GLU A 608 6.49 13.01 -24.91
C GLU A 608 7.01 11.59 -24.66
N GLY A 609 8.08 11.21 -25.37
CA GLY A 609 8.75 9.91 -25.26
C GLY A 609 8.11 8.75 -26.07
N LEU A 610 6.91 8.91 -26.63
CA LEU A 610 6.27 7.83 -27.41
C LEU A 610 7.08 7.47 -28.67
N GLN A 611 7.61 8.46 -29.38
CA GLN A 611 8.39 8.22 -30.61
C GLN A 611 9.63 7.38 -30.31
N GLN A 612 10.39 7.81 -29.30
CA GLN A 612 11.60 7.13 -28.87
C GLN A 612 11.29 5.68 -28.47
N TRP A 613 10.20 5.48 -27.73
CA TRP A 613 9.76 4.14 -27.34
C TRP A 613 9.36 3.28 -28.55
N GLU A 614 8.64 3.84 -29.53
CA GLU A 614 8.29 3.12 -30.77
C GLU A 614 9.54 2.71 -31.57
N GLU A 615 10.53 3.59 -31.63
CA GLU A 615 11.82 3.32 -32.28
C GLU A 615 12.61 2.20 -31.59
N GLU A 616 12.59 2.14 -30.26
CA GLU A 616 13.20 1.07 -29.46
C GLU A 616 12.52 -0.29 -29.67
N GLN A 617 11.27 -0.30 -30.09
CA GLN A 617 10.51 -1.53 -30.40
C GLN A 617 10.53 -1.90 -31.89
N SER A 618 11.29 -1.19 -32.73
CA SER A 618 11.33 -1.44 -34.18
C SER A 618 12.01 -2.78 -34.51
N GLU A 619 11.23 -3.75 -35.04
CA GLU A 619 11.76 -5.05 -35.46
C GLU A 619 12.86 -4.91 -36.52
N GLU A 620 12.75 -3.95 -37.43
CA GLU A 620 13.74 -3.69 -38.49
C GLU A 620 15.07 -3.23 -37.90
N ARG A 621 15.06 -2.22 -37.01
CA ARG A 621 16.29 -1.73 -36.34
C ARG A 621 16.92 -2.79 -35.47
N ILE A 622 16.11 -3.60 -34.79
CA ILE A 622 16.59 -4.73 -33.96
C ILE A 622 17.29 -5.76 -34.84
N GLN A 623 16.69 -6.17 -35.96
CA GLN A 623 17.30 -7.14 -36.88
C GLN A 623 18.58 -6.60 -37.53
N GLU A 624 18.60 -5.32 -37.91
CA GLU A 624 19.78 -4.66 -38.45
C GLU A 624 20.92 -4.61 -37.43
N ALA A 625 20.63 -4.20 -36.19
CA ALA A 625 21.59 -4.18 -35.09
C ALA A 625 22.16 -5.57 -34.79
N ASP A 626 21.29 -6.59 -34.74
CA ASP A 626 21.69 -7.98 -34.53
C ASP A 626 22.65 -8.46 -35.63
N SER A 627 22.36 -8.12 -36.89
CA SER A 627 23.22 -8.44 -38.04
C SER A 627 24.57 -7.73 -37.92
N LYS A 628 24.57 -6.40 -37.70
CA LYS A 628 25.79 -5.59 -37.57
C LYS A 628 26.68 -6.07 -36.41
N LEU A 629 26.10 -6.42 -35.26
CA LEU A 629 26.84 -6.96 -34.12
C LEU A 629 27.48 -8.31 -34.45
N LYS A 630 26.74 -9.21 -35.11
CA LYS A 630 27.26 -10.51 -35.52
C LYS A 630 28.42 -10.36 -36.49
N ASP A 631 28.26 -9.50 -37.51
CA ASP A 631 29.26 -9.23 -38.53
C ASP A 631 30.51 -8.57 -37.94
N THR A 632 30.35 -7.59 -37.05
CA THR A 632 31.45 -6.94 -36.31
C THR A 632 32.31 -7.98 -35.59
N VAL A 633 31.68 -8.91 -34.86
CA VAL A 633 32.41 -9.93 -34.10
C VAL A 633 33.09 -10.93 -35.04
N SER A 634 32.42 -11.30 -36.13
CA SER A 634 32.94 -12.23 -37.13
C SER A 634 34.17 -11.65 -37.84
N GLU A 635 34.07 -10.44 -38.38
CA GLU A 635 35.15 -9.79 -39.14
C GLU A 635 36.33 -9.41 -38.26
N MET A 636 36.10 -8.96 -37.02
CA MET A 636 37.17 -8.78 -36.04
C MET A 636 37.97 -10.07 -35.84
N ARG A 637 37.28 -11.18 -35.58
CA ARG A 637 37.94 -12.46 -35.34
C ARG A 637 38.73 -12.88 -36.57
N LYS A 638 38.08 -12.84 -37.73
CA LYS A 638 38.68 -13.19 -39.01
C LYS A 638 39.96 -12.39 -39.25
N PHE A 639 39.91 -11.07 -39.16
CA PHE A 639 41.07 -10.21 -39.37
C PHE A 639 42.21 -10.51 -38.38
N ILE A 640 41.93 -10.66 -37.08
CA ILE A 640 42.95 -10.97 -36.07
C ILE A 640 43.71 -12.25 -36.45
N PHE A 641 42.97 -13.30 -36.79
CA PHE A 641 43.57 -14.61 -37.05
C PHE A 641 44.13 -14.74 -38.46
N ASP A 642 43.64 -14.00 -39.46
CA ASP A 642 44.25 -13.89 -40.78
C ASP A 642 45.63 -13.22 -40.70
N VAL A 643 45.77 -12.15 -39.90
CA VAL A 643 47.06 -11.51 -39.63
C VAL A 643 48.04 -12.49 -38.96
N PHE A 644 47.59 -13.24 -37.95
CA PHE A 644 48.46 -14.24 -37.32
C PHE A 644 48.84 -15.39 -38.24
N ARG A 645 47.93 -15.88 -39.08
CA ARG A 645 48.22 -16.90 -40.10
C ARG A 645 49.25 -16.38 -41.10
N ALA A 646 49.14 -15.13 -41.53
CA ALA A 646 50.10 -14.51 -42.44
C ALA A 646 51.50 -14.38 -41.83
N ILE A 647 51.62 -14.01 -40.55
CA ILE A 647 52.90 -13.74 -39.89
C ILE A 647 53.58 -15.03 -39.37
N HIS A 648 52.81 -15.97 -38.81
CA HIS A 648 53.35 -17.12 -38.09
C HIS A 648 53.16 -18.46 -38.81
N GLY A 649 52.28 -18.50 -39.82
CA GLY A 649 51.91 -19.71 -40.55
C GLY A 649 50.94 -20.61 -39.77
N GLU A 650 50.32 -21.54 -40.49
CA GLU A 650 49.36 -22.50 -39.92
C GLU A 650 50.02 -23.80 -39.43
N ASP A 651 51.25 -24.08 -39.83
CA ASP A 651 51.92 -25.34 -39.51
C ASP A 651 52.00 -25.55 -37.99
N LYS A 652 51.55 -26.72 -37.54
CA LYS A 652 51.47 -27.12 -36.12
C LYS A 652 50.75 -26.11 -35.21
N GLY A 653 49.84 -25.29 -35.76
CA GLY A 653 49.10 -24.29 -34.98
C GLY A 653 49.93 -23.05 -34.58
N ALA A 654 51.00 -22.74 -35.31
CA ALA A 654 51.91 -21.64 -34.97
C ALA A 654 51.21 -20.26 -34.85
N TYR A 655 50.23 -19.97 -35.69
CA TYR A 655 49.42 -18.73 -35.60
C TYR A 655 48.73 -18.57 -34.24
N TRP A 656 48.19 -19.66 -33.70
CA TRP A 656 47.54 -19.67 -32.39
C TRP A 656 48.57 -19.57 -31.27
N ASP A 657 49.63 -20.37 -31.35
CA ASP A 657 50.60 -20.47 -30.27
C ASP A 657 51.48 -19.23 -30.13
N LYS A 658 51.83 -18.58 -31.23
CA LYS A 658 52.62 -17.34 -31.22
C LYS A 658 51.75 -16.08 -31.15
N GLY A 659 50.60 -16.07 -31.82
CA GLY A 659 49.70 -14.90 -31.85
C GLY A 659 48.92 -14.68 -30.55
N VAL A 660 48.62 -15.74 -29.79
CA VAL A 660 47.95 -15.66 -28.48
C VAL A 660 48.94 -15.93 -27.34
N PRO A 661 49.69 -14.93 -26.86
CA PRO A 661 50.75 -15.15 -25.86
C PRO A 661 50.21 -15.52 -24.47
N ASP A 662 48.96 -15.15 -24.15
CA ASP A 662 48.34 -15.42 -22.86
C ASP A 662 47.90 -16.89 -22.74
N LYS A 663 48.57 -17.64 -21.85
CA LYS A 663 48.28 -19.04 -21.58
C LYS A 663 46.89 -19.27 -20.97
N ALA A 664 46.36 -18.31 -20.22
CA ALA A 664 45.03 -18.42 -19.62
C ALA A 664 43.95 -18.39 -20.70
N LEU A 665 44.06 -17.45 -21.66
CA LEU A 665 43.12 -17.38 -22.80
C LEU A 665 43.12 -18.66 -23.63
N LYS A 666 44.30 -19.25 -23.87
CA LYS A 666 44.42 -20.54 -24.55
C LYS A 666 43.71 -21.66 -23.80
N ALA A 667 43.91 -21.74 -22.48
CA ALA A 667 43.26 -22.75 -21.65
C ALA A 667 41.74 -22.58 -21.63
N ASP A 668 41.24 -21.34 -21.54
CA ASP A 668 39.81 -21.06 -21.51
C ASP A 668 39.11 -21.34 -22.85
N ALA A 669 39.76 -21.04 -23.98
CA ALA A 669 39.27 -21.39 -25.31
C ALA A 669 39.25 -22.91 -25.51
N TYR A 670 40.33 -23.60 -25.12
CA TYR A 670 40.40 -25.06 -25.16
C TYR A 670 39.31 -25.70 -24.29
N LYS A 671 39.14 -25.21 -23.05
CA LYS A 671 38.11 -25.71 -22.14
C LYS A 671 36.71 -25.58 -22.75
N ARG A 672 36.37 -24.45 -23.38
CA ARG A 672 35.09 -24.27 -24.10
C ARG A 672 34.94 -25.21 -25.30
N SER A 673 36.03 -25.55 -25.99
CA SER A 673 35.98 -26.53 -27.08
C SER A 673 35.64 -27.95 -26.61
N LEU A 674 35.88 -28.26 -25.33
CA LEU A 674 35.56 -29.57 -24.75
C LEU A 674 34.06 -29.78 -24.53
N ASP A 675 33.24 -28.72 -24.61
CA ASP A 675 31.79 -28.82 -24.53
C ASP A 675 31.18 -29.42 -25.83
N TYR A 676 32.00 -29.67 -26.85
CA TYR A 676 31.62 -30.22 -28.15
C TYR A 676 32.31 -31.56 -28.44
N GLU A 677 31.60 -32.42 -29.17
CA GLU A 677 32.12 -33.68 -29.70
C GLU A 677 33.31 -33.43 -30.62
N VAL A 678 34.24 -34.39 -30.68
CA VAL A 678 35.55 -34.21 -31.35
C VAL A 678 35.39 -33.83 -32.82
N GLU A 679 34.42 -34.44 -33.50
CA GLU A 679 34.11 -34.21 -34.91
C GLU A 679 33.46 -32.84 -35.17
N GLU A 680 32.90 -32.20 -34.15
CA GLU A 680 32.24 -30.89 -34.22
C GLU A 680 33.13 -29.75 -33.75
N ARG A 681 34.34 -30.04 -33.26
CA ARG A 681 35.27 -29.02 -32.76
C ARG A 681 35.78 -28.15 -33.90
N LEU A 682 35.44 -26.88 -33.80
CA LEU A 682 35.99 -25.81 -34.63
C LEU A 682 37.40 -25.38 -34.16
N PRO A 683 38.12 -24.57 -34.97
CA PRO A 683 39.39 -23.96 -34.57
C PRO A 683 39.29 -23.17 -33.26
N LEU A 684 40.36 -23.14 -32.46
CA LEU A 684 40.30 -22.62 -31.07
C LEU A 684 39.89 -21.13 -30.99
N GLU A 685 40.18 -20.36 -32.03
CA GLU A 685 39.76 -18.96 -32.16
C GLU A 685 38.24 -18.78 -32.17
N THR A 686 37.46 -19.78 -32.57
CA THR A 686 36.00 -19.67 -32.60
C THR A 686 35.39 -19.61 -31.21
N TYR A 687 36.10 -20.10 -30.20
CA TYR A 687 35.63 -20.13 -28.81
C TYR A 687 35.99 -18.87 -28.02
N LEU A 688 36.73 -17.92 -28.61
CA LEU A 688 37.08 -16.66 -27.93
C LEU A 688 35.91 -15.66 -27.89
N GLU A 689 35.71 -15.03 -26.75
CA GLU A 689 34.82 -13.87 -26.57
C GLU A 689 35.49 -12.57 -27.01
N VAL A 690 34.66 -11.53 -27.28
CA VAL A 690 35.13 -10.19 -27.69
C VAL A 690 36.10 -9.58 -26.68
N VAL A 691 35.82 -9.73 -25.37
CA VAL A 691 36.71 -9.23 -24.31
C VAL A 691 38.07 -9.94 -24.28
N GLU A 692 38.16 -11.15 -24.82
CA GLU A 692 39.40 -11.92 -24.92
C GLU A 692 40.17 -11.54 -26.18
N MET A 693 39.47 -11.37 -27.30
CA MET A 693 40.03 -10.79 -28.52
C MET A 693 40.58 -9.38 -28.27
N LYS A 694 39.91 -8.57 -27.42
CA LYS A 694 40.43 -7.28 -26.94
C LYS A 694 41.78 -7.45 -26.26
N LYS A 695 41.92 -8.40 -25.34
CA LYS A 695 43.19 -8.66 -24.64
C LYS A 695 44.30 -9.08 -25.60
N ILE A 696 43.96 -9.86 -26.62
CA ILE A 696 44.90 -10.28 -27.68
C ILE A 696 45.39 -9.07 -28.47
N VAL A 697 44.48 -8.20 -28.92
CA VAL A 697 44.79 -6.97 -29.67
C VAL A 697 45.58 -5.98 -28.81
N GLU A 698 45.20 -5.82 -27.55
CA GLU A 698 45.77 -4.84 -26.62
C GLU A 698 47.21 -5.20 -26.17
N ASN A 699 47.60 -6.46 -26.31
CA ASN A 699 48.91 -6.96 -25.93
C ASN A 699 50.03 -6.14 -26.60
N ARG A 700 51.10 -5.82 -25.85
CA ARG A 700 52.20 -4.96 -26.33
C ARG A 700 52.84 -5.47 -27.64
N GLN A 701 52.96 -6.80 -27.81
CA GLN A 701 53.57 -7.40 -29.01
C GLN A 701 52.63 -7.35 -30.22
N ASN A 702 51.32 -7.44 -29.97
CA ASN A 702 50.30 -7.52 -31.02
C ASN A 702 49.78 -6.14 -31.44
N TRP A 703 49.78 -5.16 -30.54
CA TRP A 703 49.18 -3.85 -30.78
C TRP A 703 49.67 -3.15 -32.05
N PRO A 704 50.98 -3.15 -32.40
CA PRO A 704 51.44 -2.55 -33.66
C PRO A 704 50.76 -3.13 -34.91
N LEU A 705 50.42 -4.44 -34.90
CA LEU A 705 49.76 -5.13 -36.01
C LEU A 705 48.29 -4.75 -36.17
N PHE A 706 47.65 -4.35 -35.07
CA PHE A 706 46.21 -4.17 -34.99
C PHE A 706 45.78 -2.71 -34.79
N LYS A 707 46.72 -1.81 -34.51
CA LYS A 707 46.45 -0.39 -34.23
C LYS A 707 45.67 0.30 -35.35
N THR A 708 45.99 0.03 -36.61
CA THR A 708 45.34 0.68 -37.76
C THR A 708 43.86 0.34 -37.87
N VAL A 709 43.47 -0.86 -37.45
CA VAL A 709 42.08 -1.34 -37.54
C VAL A 709 41.29 -1.09 -36.25
N PHE A 710 41.87 -1.42 -35.11
CA PHE A 710 41.10 -1.50 -33.85
C PHE A 710 41.13 -0.23 -33.01
N ASN A 711 41.97 0.76 -33.34
CA ASN A 711 42.09 1.99 -32.56
C ASN A 711 40.95 2.98 -32.82
N ILE A 712 39.73 2.60 -32.45
CA ILE A 712 38.49 3.34 -32.73
C ILE A 712 38.09 4.20 -31.52
N PRO A 713 38.14 5.55 -31.60
CA PRO A 713 37.70 6.42 -30.52
C PRO A 713 36.19 6.30 -30.27
N GLU A 714 35.76 6.53 -29.03
CA GLU A 714 34.33 6.62 -28.72
C GLU A 714 33.69 7.84 -29.43
N PRO A 715 32.39 7.78 -29.80
CA PRO A 715 31.69 8.90 -30.42
C PRO A 715 31.88 10.21 -29.62
N GLY A 716 32.46 11.23 -30.24
CA GLY A 716 32.68 12.54 -29.62
C GLY A 716 33.86 12.64 -28.63
N GLU A 717 34.62 11.56 -28.38
CA GLU A 717 35.86 11.61 -27.58
C GLU A 717 37.08 11.98 -28.45
N LYS A 718 38.03 12.73 -27.89
CA LYS A 718 39.37 12.88 -28.49
C LYS A 718 40.13 11.55 -28.37
N GLY A 719 40.74 11.08 -29.45
CA GLY A 719 41.43 9.79 -29.48
C GLY A 719 42.55 9.66 -28.43
N LEU A 720 42.54 8.55 -27.69
CA LEU A 720 43.61 8.12 -26.80
C LEU A 720 44.68 7.33 -27.55
N ALA A 721 45.79 7.00 -26.86
CA ALA A 721 46.84 6.14 -27.41
C ALA A 721 46.36 4.72 -27.78
N LYS A 722 45.34 4.20 -27.08
CA LYS A 722 44.64 2.95 -27.38
C LYS A 722 43.13 3.12 -27.15
N ASN A 723 42.34 3.08 -28.21
CA ASN A 723 40.89 3.21 -28.16
C ASN A 723 40.24 1.84 -28.40
N LEU A 724 40.11 1.05 -27.33
CA LEU A 724 39.53 -0.30 -27.36
C LEU A 724 38.32 -0.46 -26.43
N LYS A 725 37.81 0.64 -25.88
CA LYS A 725 36.64 0.63 -24.99
C LYS A 725 35.41 0.09 -25.73
N TRP A 726 35.25 0.42 -27.00
CA TRP A 726 34.14 -0.02 -27.85
C TRP A 726 33.98 -1.54 -27.91
N MET A 727 35.09 -2.30 -27.85
CA MET A 727 35.03 -3.77 -27.85
C MET A 727 34.30 -4.31 -26.62
N ASN A 728 34.45 -3.66 -25.46
CA ASN A 728 33.70 -4.03 -24.26
C ASN A 728 32.20 -3.73 -24.45
N ARG A 729 31.87 -2.58 -25.05
CA ARG A 729 30.49 -2.18 -25.30
C ARG A 729 29.79 -3.11 -26.30
N ILE A 730 30.45 -3.47 -27.40
CA ILE A 730 29.96 -4.48 -28.36
C ILE A 730 29.78 -5.84 -27.68
N ASN A 731 30.67 -6.23 -26.75
CA ASN A 731 30.49 -7.47 -25.98
C ASN A 731 29.25 -7.45 -25.09
N GLU A 732 28.86 -6.29 -24.55
CA GLU A 732 27.62 -6.14 -23.79
C GLU A 732 26.40 -6.21 -24.71
N LEU A 733 26.41 -5.45 -25.82
CA LEU A 733 25.29 -5.35 -26.75
C LEU A 733 25.00 -6.68 -27.45
N ARG A 734 26.02 -7.44 -27.89
CA ARG A 734 25.82 -8.76 -28.53
C ARG A 734 25.10 -9.79 -27.66
N ARG A 735 25.05 -9.58 -26.33
CA ARG A 735 24.34 -10.47 -25.41
C ARG A 735 22.82 -10.30 -25.45
N ILE A 736 22.32 -9.22 -26.06
CA ILE A 736 20.89 -9.00 -26.27
C ILE A 736 20.34 -10.09 -27.20
N PRO A 737 20.84 -10.27 -28.44
CA PRO A 737 20.36 -11.34 -29.33
C PRO A 737 20.86 -12.73 -28.95
N ALA A 738 22.09 -12.87 -28.43
CA ALA A 738 22.67 -14.18 -28.11
C ALA A 738 22.03 -14.86 -26.89
N HIS A 739 21.44 -14.07 -25.99
CA HIS A 739 20.77 -14.56 -24.79
C HIS A 739 19.49 -13.76 -24.58
N PRO A 740 18.45 -14.05 -25.40
CA PRO A 740 17.21 -13.30 -25.37
C PRO A 740 16.58 -13.39 -23.97
N ALA A 741 16.40 -12.24 -23.35
CA ALA A 741 15.71 -12.10 -22.08
C ALA A 741 14.80 -10.89 -22.18
N ARG A 742 13.62 -10.95 -21.56
CA ARG A 742 12.62 -9.89 -21.63
C ARG A 742 13.14 -8.54 -21.11
N GLU A 743 14.13 -8.59 -20.23
CA GLU A 743 14.79 -7.43 -19.64
C GLU A 743 15.91 -6.83 -20.51
N ARG A 744 16.33 -7.52 -21.57
CA ARG A 744 17.41 -7.09 -22.49
C ARG A 744 16.79 -6.56 -23.78
N HIS A 745 16.93 -5.27 -24.00
CA HIS A 745 16.48 -4.58 -25.21
C HIS A 745 17.49 -3.48 -25.56
N TYR A 746 17.52 -3.09 -26.83
CA TYR A 746 18.29 -1.93 -27.28
C TYR A 746 17.62 -0.64 -26.84
N LYS A 747 18.43 0.39 -26.59
CA LYS A 747 17.99 1.78 -26.51
C LYS A 747 18.22 2.48 -27.85
N VAL A 748 17.61 3.65 -28.06
CA VAL A 748 17.85 4.44 -29.29
C VAL A 748 19.35 4.71 -29.50
N GLU A 749 20.03 5.12 -28.43
CA GLU A 749 21.48 5.38 -28.41
C GLU A 749 22.33 4.15 -28.79
N ASP A 750 21.84 2.94 -28.52
CA ASP A 750 22.57 1.71 -28.84
C ASP A 750 22.59 1.45 -30.35
N PHE A 751 21.52 1.78 -31.08
CA PHE A 751 21.50 1.65 -32.53
C PHE A 751 22.52 2.59 -33.17
N GLU A 752 22.53 3.86 -32.78
CA GLU A 752 23.48 4.85 -33.28
C GLU A 752 24.93 4.44 -32.98
N TYR A 753 25.16 3.88 -31.79
CA TYR A 753 26.46 3.39 -31.38
C TYR A 753 26.93 2.18 -32.22
N ILE A 754 26.03 1.23 -32.47
CA ILE A 754 26.34 0.04 -33.29
C ILE A 754 26.67 0.46 -34.71
N ASP A 755 25.90 1.37 -35.29
CA ASP A 755 26.13 1.90 -36.64
C ASP A 755 27.50 2.56 -36.75
N PHE A 756 27.83 3.47 -35.82
CA PHE A 756 29.13 4.14 -35.80
C PHE A 756 30.30 3.15 -35.75
N ILE A 757 30.27 2.19 -34.83
CA ILE A 757 31.36 1.22 -34.67
C ILE A 757 31.45 0.29 -35.88
N TYR A 758 30.31 -0.14 -36.41
CA TYR A 758 30.26 -1.01 -37.58
C TYR A 758 30.90 -0.33 -38.78
N ASP A 759 30.45 0.88 -39.11
CA ASP A 759 30.92 1.63 -40.28
C ASP A 759 32.42 1.93 -40.20
N GLU A 760 32.88 2.36 -39.02
CA GLU A 760 34.27 2.70 -38.79
C GLU A 760 35.18 1.46 -38.84
N LEU A 761 34.76 0.34 -38.25
CA LEU A 761 35.52 -0.91 -38.30
C LEU A 761 35.59 -1.46 -39.73
N MET A 762 34.46 -1.50 -40.44
CA MET A 762 34.41 -2.01 -41.82
C MET A 762 35.24 -1.14 -42.78
N THR A 763 35.22 0.18 -42.60
CA THR A 763 36.07 1.11 -43.36
C THR A 763 37.54 0.81 -43.14
N ARG A 764 37.98 0.70 -41.88
CA ARG A 764 39.38 0.41 -41.55
C ARG A 764 39.83 -0.99 -41.98
N LEU A 765 38.94 -1.98 -41.90
CA LEU A 765 39.21 -3.34 -42.39
C LEU A 765 39.47 -3.34 -43.90
N LYS A 766 38.67 -2.59 -44.66
CA LYS A 766 38.86 -2.43 -46.11
C LYS A 766 40.18 -1.74 -46.42
N GLU A 767 40.51 -0.65 -45.72
CA GLU A 767 41.79 0.06 -45.88
C GLU A 767 43.00 -0.85 -45.57
N ALA A 768 42.90 -1.69 -44.52
CA ALA A 768 43.95 -2.63 -44.16
C ALA A 768 44.10 -3.79 -45.16
N GLN A 769 43.03 -4.16 -45.88
CA GLN A 769 43.10 -5.13 -46.98
C GLN A 769 43.73 -4.52 -48.24
N GLU A 770 43.48 -3.23 -48.50
CA GLU A 770 44.07 -2.49 -49.62
C GLU A 770 45.55 -2.15 -49.38
N ASN A 771 45.97 -1.99 -48.12
CA ASN A 771 47.35 -1.75 -47.69
C ASN A 771 47.76 -2.73 -46.57
N PRO A 772 48.08 -4.01 -46.90
CA PRO A 772 48.46 -4.99 -45.89
C PRO A 772 49.70 -4.53 -45.13
N VAL A 773 49.69 -4.65 -43.80
CA VAL A 773 50.73 -4.22 -42.84
C VAL A 773 52.05 -5.02 -42.95
N LEU A 774 52.36 -5.57 -44.12
CA LEU A 774 53.51 -6.43 -44.40
C LEU A 774 54.73 -5.68 -44.98
N GLU A 775 54.85 -4.38 -44.74
CA GLU A 775 56.10 -3.63 -44.97
C GLU A 775 56.46 -2.79 -43.72
N ALA A 776 56.92 -3.44 -42.66
CA ALA A 776 57.68 -2.76 -41.60
C ALA A 776 58.73 -3.71 -41.00
N ASN A 777 59.98 -3.38 -41.29
CA ASN A 777 61.19 -4.05 -40.85
C ASN A 777 61.27 -4.10 -39.30
N PRO A 778 61.59 -5.23 -38.65
CA PRO A 778 61.57 -5.35 -37.19
C PRO A 778 62.70 -4.59 -36.44
N ASP A 779 63.63 -3.95 -37.14
CA ASP A 779 64.91 -3.46 -36.58
C ASP A 779 65.05 -1.92 -36.48
N ALA A 780 63.95 -1.16 -36.41
CA ALA A 780 64.06 0.26 -36.06
C ALA A 780 63.94 0.44 -34.53
N GLU A 781 65.09 0.42 -33.85
CA GLU A 781 65.22 0.84 -32.46
C GLU A 781 64.78 2.31 -32.31
N ASP A 782 63.91 2.56 -31.31
CA ASP A 782 63.52 3.90 -30.84
C ASP A 782 64.75 4.62 -30.26
N GLU A 783 65.38 5.49 -31.06
CA GLU A 783 66.04 6.70 -30.57
C GLU A 783 64.96 7.79 -30.40
N ASP A 784 64.44 7.94 -29.17
CA ASP A 784 64.42 9.21 -28.43
C ASP A 784 63.46 9.17 -27.22
N ALA A 785 63.94 9.81 -26.15
CA ALA A 785 63.45 9.80 -24.77
C ALA A 785 62.12 10.54 -24.52
#